data_AF-A0A1V1STG5-F1
#
_entry.id   AF-A0A1V1STG5-F1
#
_cell.length_a   1.000
_cell.length_b   1.000
_cell.length_c   1.000
_cell.angle_alpha   90.00
_cell.angle_beta   90.00
_cell.angle_gamma   90.00
#
_symmetry.space_group_name_H-M   'P 1'
#
loop_
_entity.id
_entity.type
_entity.pdbx_description
1 polymer ?
#
loop_
_entity_poly.entity_id
_entity_poly.type
_entity_poly.pdbx_seq_one_letter_code
_entity_poly.pdbx_strand_id
1 'polypeptide(L)'
;MGKIFYAVWRAPTSILGSLLIGAILSVGHHLYHASLDGTFSEGDRIIAGYHISNQTFTTAIGTGFAFIVRAFLTFAVSGAYVQVFWKAATHSRKDNTLEEIDAMFSILSNLFAFCWSSVWWKYPLLFLIALVAWLLPIAFTIPPASLSVAVAPFITSALVTVPNFDFASLRYVAGVPKTNKNTQYGYDSPSPVVLDIANAVAKAGEILPITPPVANSSWKLEFYGPSLACHPLINQTIRLETESHIAGYLLERQYYSPIPDTYLAWSSSRGDAAAHPWSHLSNGFFPGPVSYSINVAVLPDFSDPSIARDWKKLATPLQPLGPGNITLLQCDLQNSSYNAAFNYQSGRQSITVEVNQTKLIDPLNWYDRSDVFPNLFNKGPLIINPMFLRLLSYTAITDAFYQIINGYINIPDDSPASIETGITSTVLDTPELRYLSRLKVAPPRDTLQADLLNRDATTGQSLFNLQNATKLEQPLQTALEELFQNITISLLSSELLRPNMTSEFAPPMPTVTSTVYKAVYQYSSRQLWIAYGVAIAASALASLLGLLAVAFNYANYSSDFSSVYRTAHGSKLSVKMRQEDMSATDPLSEYLAKAALYIANPKSAGQLVPEHESTATVEITPNSSHESSTQRPSETGEGGGTNLRLPTTPTSRARRLSIWRVSSDPAISPPGYFDAVS
;
A
#
# COMPACT_ATOMS: atom_id res chain seq x y z
N MET A 1 -61.09 38.68 4.03
CA MET A 1 -60.36 37.69 3.17
C MET A 1 -59.24 36.96 3.92
N GLY A 2 -58.23 37.65 4.49
CA GLY A 2 -56.99 37.03 5.00
C GLY A 2 -57.09 35.69 5.77
N LYS A 3 -58.00 35.57 6.75
CA LYS A 3 -58.18 34.32 7.54
C LYS A 3 -58.56 33.09 6.69
N ILE A 4 -59.32 33.27 5.60
CA ILE A 4 -59.73 32.18 4.70
C ILE A 4 -58.54 31.74 3.84
N PHE A 5 -57.75 32.69 3.34
CA PHE A 5 -56.54 32.40 2.55
C PHE A 5 -55.52 31.61 3.39
N TYR A 6 -55.27 32.04 4.63
CA TYR A 6 -54.38 31.35 5.57
C TYR A 6 -54.86 29.92 5.91
N ALA A 7 -56.18 29.71 5.99
CA ALA A 7 -56.76 28.40 6.29
C ALA A 7 -56.57 27.37 5.15
N VAL A 8 -56.61 27.81 3.88
CA VAL A 8 -56.52 26.93 2.70
C VAL A 8 -55.07 26.64 2.28
N TRP A 9 -54.12 27.56 2.50
CA TRP A 9 -52.74 27.35 2.06
C TRP A 9 -51.84 26.54 3.02
N ARG A 10 -52.22 26.38 4.30
CA ARG A 10 -51.37 25.77 5.34
C ARG A 10 -50.86 24.35 5.03
N ALA A 11 -51.72 23.42 4.60
CA ALA A 11 -51.27 22.05 4.27
C ALA A 11 -50.47 22.00 2.95
N PRO A 12 -50.89 22.68 1.86
CA PRO A 12 -50.06 22.81 0.67
C PRO A 12 -48.66 23.36 0.91
N THR A 13 -48.50 24.43 1.71
CA THR A 13 -47.18 25.00 1.99
C THR A 13 -46.33 24.12 2.89
N SER A 14 -46.90 23.39 3.85
CA SER A 14 -46.12 22.42 4.65
C SER A 14 -45.64 21.23 3.83
N ILE A 15 -46.48 20.67 2.95
CA ILE A 15 -46.14 19.52 2.10
C ILE A 15 -45.06 19.93 1.09
N LEU A 16 -45.32 20.98 0.30
CA LEU A 16 -44.41 21.42 -0.76
C LEU A 16 -43.12 22.02 -0.17
N GLY A 17 -43.20 22.78 0.92
CA GLY A 17 -42.05 23.34 1.61
C GLY A 17 -41.12 22.25 2.16
N SER A 18 -41.66 21.22 2.80
CA SER A 18 -40.85 20.10 3.31
C SER A 18 -40.22 19.30 2.17
N LEU A 19 -40.96 19.04 1.09
CA LEU A 19 -40.43 18.37 -0.11
C LEU A 19 -39.25 19.16 -0.74
N LEU A 20 -39.38 20.48 -0.88
CA LEU A 20 -38.34 21.35 -1.44
C LEU A 20 -37.12 21.45 -0.53
N ILE A 21 -37.30 21.57 0.80
CA ILE A 21 -36.18 21.61 1.75
C ILE A 21 -35.42 20.27 1.74
N GLY A 22 -36.13 19.13 1.70
CA GLY A 22 -35.51 17.82 1.53
C GLY A 22 -34.68 17.70 0.25
N ALA A 23 -35.22 18.19 -0.88
CA ALA A 23 -34.50 18.21 -2.15
C ALA A 23 -33.24 19.09 -2.09
N ILE A 24 -33.33 20.33 -1.57
CA ILE A 24 -32.20 21.26 -1.44
C ILE A 24 -31.11 20.67 -0.53
N LEU A 25 -31.48 20.04 0.59
CA LEU A 25 -30.51 19.41 1.49
C LEU A 25 -29.85 18.15 0.90
N SER A 26 -30.51 17.44 -0.03
CA SER A 26 -29.88 16.34 -0.79
C SER A 26 -28.79 16.86 -1.75
N VAL A 27 -29.00 18.02 -2.36
CA VAL A 27 -27.96 18.73 -3.15
C VAL A 27 -26.83 19.19 -2.23
N GLY A 28 -27.15 19.70 -1.03
CA GLY A 28 -26.16 20.06 -0.02
C GLY A 28 -25.25 18.90 0.38
N HIS A 29 -25.82 17.70 0.58
CA HIS A 29 -25.05 16.49 0.86
C HIS A 29 -24.19 16.05 -0.33
N HIS A 30 -24.72 16.12 -1.56
CA HIS A 30 -23.96 15.85 -2.78
C HIS A 30 -22.73 16.77 -2.90
N LEU A 31 -22.91 18.08 -2.71
CA LEU A 31 -21.82 19.07 -2.75
C LEU A 31 -20.81 18.87 -1.62
N TYR A 32 -21.27 18.49 -0.42
CA TYR A 32 -20.38 18.19 0.71
C TYR A 32 -19.47 16.98 0.41
N HIS A 33 -20.02 15.86 -0.05
CA HIS A 33 -19.21 14.70 -0.44
C HIS A 33 -18.33 14.96 -1.67
N ALA A 34 -18.82 15.73 -2.66
CA ALA A 34 -18.01 16.14 -3.82
C ALA A 34 -16.82 17.05 -3.43
N SER A 35 -16.94 17.87 -2.38
CA SER A 35 -15.83 18.69 -1.86
C SER A 35 -14.75 17.93 -1.10
N LEU A 36 -14.99 16.63 -0.82
CA LEU A 36 -14.09 15.74 -0.08
C LEU A 36 -13.42 14.70 -0.99
N ASP A 37 -13.95 14.44 -2.18
CA ASP A 37 -13.45 13.41 -3.09
C ASP A 37 -11.97 13.65 -3.45
N GLY A 38 -11.15 12.59 -3.34
CA GLY A 38 -9.70 12.66 -3.53
C GLY A 38 -8.91 13.38 -2.41
N THR A 39 -9.55 13.97 -1.41
CA THR A 39 -8.85 14.60 -0.26
C THR A 39 -8.39 13.55 0.76
N PHE A 40 -7.34 13.86 1.53
CA PHE A 40 -6.81 12.95 2.55
C PHE A 40 -7.80 12.74 3.71
N SER A 41 -7.98 11.47 4.10
CA SER A 41 -8.87 11.06 5.19
C SER A 41 -8.16 10.91 6.55
N GLU A 42 -6.83 10.86 6.54
CA GLU A 42 -5.96 10.75 7.73
C GLU A 42 -5.93 12.05 8.56
N GLY A 43 -5.58 11.92 9.84
CA GLY A 43 -5.39 13.04 10.77
C GLY A 43 -6.62 13.41 11.62
N ASP A 44 -6.38 14.20 12.67
CA ASP A 44 -7.39 14.64 13.64
C ASP A 44 -7.80 16.09 13.44
N ARG A 45 -9.04 16.40 13.82
CA ARG A 45 -9.51 17.77 14.10
C ARG A 45 -9.65 17.95 15.60
N ILE A 46 -9.12 19.05 16.12
CA ILE A 46 -9.36 19.47 17.50
C ILE A 46 -10.65 20.28 17.54
N ILE A 47 -11.69 19.74 18.18
CA ILE A 47 -13.01 20.37 18.29
C ILE A 47 -13.40 20.40 19.77
N ALA A 48 -13.64 21.60 20.31
CA ALA A 48 -13.97 21.83 21.72
C ALA A 48 -13.00 21.15 22.73
N GLY A 49 -11.71 21.02 22.36
CA GLY A 49 -10.68 20.37 23.17
C GLY A 49 -10.54 18.85 22.97
N TYR A 50 -11.43 18.22 22.17
CA TYR A 50 -11.34 16.80 21.85
C TYR A 50 -10.70 16.57 20.48
N HIS A 51 -9.86 15.55 20.39
CA HIS A 51 -9.37 15.02 19.13
C HIS A 51 -10.44 14.12 18.51
N ILE A 52 -10.86 14.44 17.28
CA ILE A 52 -11.82 13.66 16.51
C ILE A 52 -11.22 13.40 15.14
N SER A 53 -11.09 12.12 14.75
CA SER A 53 -10.49 11.79 13.46
C SER A 53 -11.31 12.36 12.29
N ASN A 54 -10.59 12.79 11.24
CA ASN A 54 -11.18 13.38 10.02
C ASN A 54 -12.34 12.52 9.50
N GLN A 55 -12.14 11.20 9.41
CA GLN A 55 -13.15 10.24 8.96
C GLN A 55 -14.41 10.25 9.84
N THR A 56 -14.28 10.18 11.17
CA THR A 56 -15.43 10.15 12.10
C THR A 56 -16.26 11.43 11.99
N PHE A 57 -15.60 12.59 11.91
CA PHE A 57 -16.27 13.88 11.77
C PHE A 57 -17.03 13.99 10.43
N THR A 58 -16.40 13.56 9.34
CA THR A 58 -16.99 13.54 8.00
C THR A 58 -18.20 12.62 7.91
N THR A 59 -18.09 11.37 8.38
CA THR A 59 -19.19 10.41 8.37
C THR A 59 -20.36 10.87 9.25
N ALA A 60 -20.09 11.55 10.36
CA ALA A 60 -21.14 12.15 11.20
C ALA A 60 -21.94 13.24 10.47
N ILE A 61 -21.28 14.08 9.67
CA ILE A 61 -21.96 15.13 8.87
C ILE A 61 -22.82 14.51 7.76
N GLY A 62 -22.29 13.56 6.98
CA GLY A 62 -23.06 12.87 5.94
C GLY A 62 -24.27 12.08 6.50
N THR A 63 -24.08 11.48 7.69
CA THR A 63 -25.16 10.85 8.46
C THR A 63 -26.22 11.88 8.89
N GLY A 64 -25.80 13.04 9.37
CA GLY A 64 -26.68 14.16 9.72
C GLY A 64 -27.53 14.63 8.53
N PHE A 65 -26.91 14.84 7.36
CA PHE A 65 -27.65 15.16 6.12
C PHE A 65 -28.70 14.10 5.76
N ALA A 66 -28.36 12.82 5.84
CA ALA A 66 -29.30 11.73 5.57
C ALA A 66 -30.52 11.75 6.50
N PHE A 67 -30.31 11.94 7.81
CA PHE A 67 -31.40 12.05 8.79
C PHE A 67 -32.27 13.29 8.60
N ILE A 68 -31.69 14.45 8.28
CA ILE A 68 -32.47 15.70 8.10
C ILE A 68 -33.30 15.63 6.81
N VAL A 69 -32.73 15.16 5.69
CA VAL A 69 -33.51 14.95 4.45
C VAL A 69 -34.63 13.94 4.69
N ARG A 70 -34.36 12.85 5.42
CA ARG A 70 -35.39 11.88 5.83
C ARG A 70 -36.55 12.55 6.56
N ALA A 71 -36.25 13.33 7.59
CA ALA A 71 -37.26 14.00 8.40
C ALA A 71 -38.19 14.87 7.53
N PHE A 72 -37.63 15.68 6.62
CA PHE A 72 -38.42 16.53 5.73
C PHE A 72 -39.25 15.75 4.70
N LEU A 73 -38.71 14.69 4.09
CA LEU A 73 -39.52 13.88 3.15
C LEU A 73 -40.62 13.10 3.88
N THR A 74 -40.34 12.53 5.05
CA THR A 74 -41.38 11.89 5.88
C THR A 74 -42.46 12.91 6.27
N PHE A 75 -42.10 14.15 6.64
CA PHE A 75 -43.09 15.19 6.97
C PHE A 75 -43.99 15.56 5.78
N ALA A 76 -43.43 15.64 4.56
CA ALA A 76 -44.21 15.86 3.34
C ALA A 76 -45.17 14.69 3.05
N VAL A 77 -44.68 13.45 3.13
CA VAL A 77 -45.47 12.24 2.86
C VAL A 77 -46.56 12.02 3.90
N SER A 78 -46.28 12.20 5.19
CA SER A 78 -47.29 12.14 6.27
C SER A 78 -48.32 13.26 6.15
N GLY A 79 -47.90 14.49 5.82
CA GLY A 79 -48.80 15.60 5.55
C GLY A 79 -49.75 15.32 4.39
N ALA A 80 -49.24 14.71 3.31
CA ALA A 80 -50.02 14.28 2.16
C ALA A 80 -50.97 13.11 2.49
N TYR A 81 -50.51 12.11 3.25
CA TYR A 81 -51.31 10.98 3.73
C TYR A 81 -52.57 11.47 4.44
N VAL A 82 -52.44 12.43 5.37
CA VAL A 82 -53.57 12.99 6.13
C VAL A 82 -54.64 13.59 5.21
N GLN A 83 -54.27 14.27 4.11
CA GLN A 83 -55.27 14.85 3.19
C GLN A 83 -56.02 13.78 2.39
N VAL A 84 -55.33 12.70 1.99
CA VAL A 84 -55.95 11.55 1.31
C VAL A 84 -56.79 10.74 2.29
N PHE A 85 -56.35 10.58 3.55
CA PHE A 85 -57.06 9.88 4.62
C PHE A 85 -58.43 10.50 4.85
N TRP A 86 -58.47 11.81 5.07
CA TRP A 86 -59.73 12.51 5.29
C TRP A 86 -60.63 12.50 4.05
N LYS A 87 -60.08 12.48 2.84
CA LYS A 87 -60.86 12.28 1.60
C LYS A 87 -61.46 10.87 1.48
N ALA A 88 -60.78 9.84 2.00
CA ALA A 88 -61.26 8.46 2.01
C ALA A 88 -62.32 8.22 3.10
N ALA A 89 -62.09 8.76 4.31
CA ALA A 89 -62.99 8.62 5.45
C ALA A 89 -64.33 9.36 5.25
N THR A 90 -64.32 10.53 4.61
CA THR A 90 -65.53 11.34 4.34
C THR A 90 -66.26 10.98 3.03
N HIS A 91 -65.97 9.82 2.44
CA HIS A 91 -66.38 9.47 1.08
C HIS A 91 -67.81 8.92 0.98
N SER A 92 -68.78 9.78 0.64
CA SER A 92 -70.24 9.52 0.61
C SER A 92 -70.77 8.41 -0.33
N ARG A 93 -69.92 7.54 -0.88
CA ARG A 93 -70.29 6.33 -1.65
C ARG A 93 -69.57 5.05 -1.18
N LYS A 94 -68.87 5.11 -0.03
CA LYS A 94 -68.15 3.97 0.55
C LYS A 94 -68.32 3.98 2.06
N ASP A 95 -69.23 3.14 2.54
CA ASP A 95 -69.42 2.90 3.97
C ASP A 95 -68.14 2.26 4.52
N ASN A 96 -67.56 2.88 5.55
CA ASN A 96 -66.34 2.40 6.22
C ASN A 96 -66.69 1.85 7.58
N THR A 97 -66.13 0.71 7.96
CA THR A 97 -66.24 0.24 9.35
C THR A 97 -65.31 1.03 10.27
N LEU A 98 -65.55 0.96 11.58
CA LEU A 98 -64.67 1.57 12.58
C LEU A 98 -63.24 0.99 12.50
N GLU A 99 -63.15 -0.34 12.38
CA GLU A 99 -61.90 -1.10 12.16
C GLU A 99 -61.13 -0.67 10.91
N GLU A 100 -61.82 -0.42 9.78
CA GLU A 100 -61.19 0.09 8.57
C GLU A 100 -60.61 1.51 8.77
N ILE A 101 -61.30 2.35 9.54
CA ILE A 101 -60.84 3.72 9.86
C ILE A 101 -59.66 3.69 10.83
N ASP A 102 -59.66 2.82 11.83
CA ASP A 102 -58.56 2.67 12.79
C ASP A 102 -57.30 2.10 12.11
N ALA A 103 -57.45 1.14 11.18
CA ALA A 103 -56.37 0.66 10.34
C ALA A 103 -55.81 1.78 9.43
N MET A 104 -56.66 2.62 8.85
CA MET A 104 -56.22 3.80 8.08
C MET A 104 -55.55 4.88 8.96
N PHE A 105 -56.03 5.14 10.16
CA PHE A 105 -55.50 6.20 11.03
C PHE A 105 -54.17 5.79 11.67
N SER A 106 -54.02 4.51 12.05
CA SER A 106 -52.84 3.98 12.73
C SER A 106 -51.68 3.61 11.81
N ILE A 107 -51.85 3.49 10.49
CA ILE A 107 -50.82 2.94 9.58
C ILE A 107 -49.47 3.68 9.60
N LEU A 108 -49.44 4.97 9.95
CA LEU A 108 -48.20 5.76 10.03
C LEU A 108 -47.41 5.55 11.34
N SER A 109 -48.02 4.93 12.35
CA SER A 109 -47.39 4.60 13.64
C SER A 109 -47.32 3.08 13.90
N ASN A 110 -48.20 2.29 13.27
CA ASN A 110 -48.32 0.85 13.43
C ASN A 110 -48.23 0.12 12.08
N LEU A 111 -47.11 -0.57 11.85
CA LEU A 111 -46.87 -1.36 10.64
C LEU A 111 -47.88 -2.51 10.46
N PHE A 112 -48.39 -3.09 11.56
CA PHE A 112 -49.33 -4.22 11.49
C PHE A 112 -50.70 -3.86 10.90
N ALA A 113 -51.03 -2.57 10.78
CA ALA A 113 -52.24 -2.15 10.09
C ALA A 113 -52.25 -2.52 8.59
N PHE A 114 -51.09 -2.83 7.97
CA PHE A 114 -51.03 -3.38 6.61
C PHE A 114 -51.73 -4.75 6.48
N CYS A 115 -51.92 -5.50 7.56
CA CYS A 115 -52.58 -6.81 7.52
C CYS A 115 -54.08 -6.73 7.17
N TRP A 116 -54.73 -5.58 7.34
CA TRP A 116 -56.15 -5.36 7.02
C TRP A 116 -56.39 -5.16 5.51
N SER A 117 -56.19 -6.23 4.73
CA SER A 117 -56.19 -6.22 3.26
C SER A 117 -57.43 -5.59 2.60
N SER A 118 -58.61 -5.70 3.22
CA SER A 118 -59.86 -5.06 2.75
C SER A 118 -59.70 -3.55 2.53
N VAL A 119 -59.12 -2.85 3.51
CA VAL A 119 -58.86 -1.40 3.50
C VAL A 119 -58.03 -1.01 2.28
N TRP A 120 -56.98 -1.77 2.02
CA TRP A 120 -55.96 -1.43 1.04
C TRP A 120 -56.42 -1.72 -0.40
N TRP A 121 -57.27 -2.71 -0.60
CA TRP A 121 -57.98 -2.92 -1.87
C TRP A 121 -59.04 -1.84 -2.12
N LYS A 122 -59.72 -1.38 -1.06
CA LYS A 122 -60.73 -0.31 -1.09
C LYS A 122 -60.12 1.07 -1.34
N TYR A 123 -58.89 1.32 -0.86
CA TYR A 123 -58.17 2.59 -0.95
C TYR A 123 -56.67 2.41 -1.31
N PRO A 124 -56.33 1.92 -2.51
CA PRO A 124 -54.94 1.64 -2.90
C PRO A 124 -54.02 2.88 -2.91
N LEU A 125 -54.60 4.08 -3.01
CA LEU A 125 -53.86 5.34 -2.93
C LEU A 125 -53.29 5.60 -1.53
N LEU A 126 -54.01 5.20 -0.47
CA LEU A 126 -53.52 5.30 0.90
C LEU A 126 -52.44 4.25 1.18
N PHE A 127 -52.66 3.02 0.69
CA PHE A 127 -51.65 1.96 0.77
C PHE A 127 -50.32 2.41 0.17
N LEU A 128 -50.33 3.00 -1.04
CA LEU A 128 -49.12 3.48 -1.71
C LEU A 128 -48.40 4.58 -0.93
N ILE A 129 -49.13 5.58 -0.40
CA ILE A 129 -48.53 6.69 0.36
C ILE A 129 -47.97 6.19 1.71
N ALA A 130 -48.67 5.29 2.39
CA ALA A 130 -48.17 4.66 3.62
C ALA A 130 -46.92 3.79 3.34
N LEU A 131 -46.92 3.03 2.25
CA LEU A 131 -45.77 2.21 1.84
C LEU A 131 -44.54 3.08 1.58
N VAL A 132 -44.69 4.24 0.92
CA VAL A 132 -43.60 5.22 0.76
C VAL A 132 -43.09 5.70 2.12
N ALA A 133 -43.97 6.04 3.06
CA ALA A 133 -43.57 6.49 4.40
C ALA A 133 -42.70 5.45 5.16
N TRP A 134 -43.02 4.15 5.04
CA TRP A 134 -42.25 3.06 5.65
C TRP A 134 -40.99 2.65 4.88
N LEU A 135 -40.94 2.86 3.55
CA LEU A 135 -39.74 2.61 2.73
C LEU A 135 -38.69 3.71 2.83
N LEU A 136 -39.09 4.98 3.09
CA LEU A 136 -38.16 6.10 3.27
C LEU A 136 -37.02 5.79 4.27
N PRO A 137 -37.28 5.31 5.51
CA PRO A 137 -36.23 4.89 6.46
C PRO A 137 -35.12 4.01 5.88
N ILE A 138 -35.46 3.08 4.99
CA ILE A 138 -34.51 2.14 4.36
C ILE A 138 -33.65 2.89 3.34
N ALA A 139 -34.25 3.72 2.48
CA ALA A 139 -33.54 4.47 1.45
C ALA A 139 -32.43 5.38 2.03
N PHE A 140 -32.63 5.98 3.21
CA PHE A 140 -31.65 6.87 3.85
C PHE A 140 -30.49 6.14 4.56
N THR A 141 -30.43 4.81 4.53
CA THR A 141 -29.24 4.06 4.95
C THR A 141 -28.10 4.15 3.92
N ILE A 142 -28.42 4.44 2.66
CA ILE A 142 -27.45 4.42 1.54
C ILE A 142 -26.63 5.73 1.43
N PRO A 143 -27.20 6.95 1.54
CA PRO A 143 -26.43 8.19 1.36
C PRO A 143 -25.18 8.34 2.26
N PRO A 144 -25.19 7.96 3.56
CA PRO A 144 -23.98 8.00 4.39
C PRO A 144 -22.87 7.08 3.88
N ALA A 145 -23.23 5.93 3.30
CA ALA A 145 -22.28 4.96 2.73
C ALA A 145 -21.75 5.36 1.34
N SER A 146 -22.25 6.46 0.74
CA SER A 146 -21.80 6.94 -0.57
C SER A 146 -20.40 7.54 -0.58
N LEU A 147 -19.81 7.80 0.60
CA LEU A 147 -18.42 8.22 0.75
C LEU A 147 -17.64 7.08 1.44
N SER A 148 -16.66 6.52 0.71
CA SER A 148 -15.75 5.49 1.23
C SER A 148 -14.35 6.06 1.40
N VAL A 149 -13.46 5.26 1.99
CA VAL A 149 -12.02 5.53 2.06
C VAL A 149 -11.30 4.51 1.18
N ALA A 150 -10.40 4.99 0.32
CA ALA A 150 -9.60 4.20 -0.59
C ALA A 150 -8.11 4.53 -0.41
N VAL A 151 -7.24 3.58 -0.71
CA VAL A 151 -5.79 3.78 -0.63
C VAL A 151 -5.27 4.17 -2.01
N ALA A 152 -4.70 5.37 -2.13
CA ALA A 152 -4.17 5.92 -3.39
C ALA A 152 -2.65 6.12 -3.32
N PRO A 153 -1.91 5.91 -4.43
CA PRO A 153 -0.49 6.23 -4.51
C PRO A 153 -0.29 7.75 -4.61
N PHE A 154 0.55 8.29 -3.74
CA PHE A 154 0.98 9.69 -3.76
C PHE A 154 2.48 9.75 -4.05
N ILE A 155 2.83 10.33 -5.19
CA ILE A 155 4.23 10.45 -5.66
C ILE A 155 4.80 11.76 -5.14
N THR A 156 5.95 11.70 -4.48
CA THR A 156 6.69 12.88 -4.00
C THR A 156 8.13 12.83 -4.47
N SER A 157 8.66 13.97 -4.92
CA SER A 157 10.06 14.12 -5.32
C SER A 157 10.76 15.09 -4.36
N ALA A 158 11.90 14.70 -3.82
CA ALA A 158 12.69 15.49 -2.87
C ALA A 158 14.19 15.27 -3.08
N LEU A 159 15.02 16.24 -2.69
CA LEU A 159 16.46 16.05 -2.58
C LEU A 159 16.74 15.26 -1.31
N VAL A 160 17.34 14.07 -1.43
CA VAL A 160 17.57 13.14 -0.30
C VAL A 160 18.95 12.51 -0.43
N THR A 161 19.63 12.32 0.70
CA THR A 161 20.85 11.53 0.81
C THR A 161 20.62 10.08 0.40
N VAL A 162 21.28 9.61 -0.65
CA VAL A 162 21.26 8.21 -1.12
C VAL A 162 22.63 7.56 -0.96
N PRO A 163 22.75 6.22 -1.02
CA PRO A 163 24.03 5.56 -1.24
C PRO A 163 24.70 6.11 -2.51
N ASN A 164 25.91 6.63 -2.39
CA ASN A 164 26.69 7.21 -3.48
C ASN A 164 28.18 6.89 -3.26
N PHE A 165 29.04 7.18 -4.24
CA PHE A 165 30.46 6.83 -4.22
C PHE A 165 31.33 7.91 -3.57
N ASP A 166 32.45 7.49 -2.97
CA ASP A 166 33.46 8.35 -2.33
C ASP A 166 34.84 8.13 -2.97
N PHE A 167 34.95 7.98 -4.30
CA PHE A 167 36.23 7.58 -4.91
C PHE A 167 37.42 8.53 -4.59
N ALA A 168 37.18 9.77 -4.16
CA ALA A 168 38.23 10.66 -3.65
C ALA A 168 38.60 10.38 -2.17
N SER A 169 38.76 9.11 -1.78
CA SER A 169 38.87 8.69 -0.37
C SER A 169 39.80 7.49 -0.17
N LEU A 170 40.35 7.33 1.03
CA LEU A 170 41.23 6.19 1.39
C LEU A 170 40.47 4.94 1.83
N ARG A 171 39.13 4.95 1.81
CA ARG A 171 38.27 3.87 2.35
C ARG A 171 38.28 2.59 1.51
N TYR A 172 38.77 2.68 0.28
CA TYR A 172 38.89 1.57 -0.66
C TYR A 172 40.20 0.77 -0.51
N VAL A 173 41.20 1.28 0.22
CA VAL A 173 42.50 0.60 0.48
C VAL A 173 42.60 0.14 1.93
N ALA A 174 43.24 -1.00 2.19
CA ALA A 174 43.44 -1.51 3.56
C ALA A 174 44.46 -0.67 4.34
N GLY A 175 45.50 -0.23 3.66
CA GLY A 175 46.58 0.55 4.24
C GLY A 175 47.43 1.21 3.17
N VAL A 176 48.19 2.22 3.60
CA VAL A 176 49.19 2.89 2.76
C VAL A 176 50.52 2.99 3.54
N PRO A 177 51.25 1.88 3.79
CA PRO A 177 52.46 1.85 4.61
C PRO A 177 53.61 2.72 4.05
N LYS A 178 54.56 3.12 4.89
CA LYS A 178 55.79 3.79 4.41
C LYS A 178 56.80 2.79 3.87
N THR A 179 57.48 3.12 2.78
CA THR A 179 58.55 2.28 2.21
C THR A 179 59.94 2.65 2.79
N ASN A 180 60.96 1.87 2.43
CA ASN A 180 62.33 1.93 2.98
C ASN A 180 63.12 3.20 2.59
N LYS A 181 62.67 4.38 3.05
CA LYS A 181 63.42 5.64 3.19
C LYS A 181 62.67 6.74 3.99
N ASN A 182 61.53 6.44 4.62
CA ASN A 182 60.64 7.39 5.32
C ASN A 182 59.99 8.51 4.47
N THR A 183 60.40 8.70 3.21
CA THR A 183 59.91 9.75 2.29
C THR A 183 58.82 9.29 1.32
N GLN A 184 58.63 7.99 1.15
CA GLN A 184 57.71 7.37 0.20
C GLN A 184 56.67 6.53 0.94
N TYR A 185 55.46 6.46 0.38
CA TYR A 185 54.38 5.60 0.85
C TYR A 185 54.10 4.48 -0.17
N GLY A 186 53.33 3.49 0.24
CA GLY A 186 53.15 2.20 -0.42
C GLY A 186 51.69 1.85 -0.59
N TYR A 187 51.21 1.43 -1.76
CA TYR A 187 49.98 0.64 -1.83
C TYR A 187 50.26 -0.74 -1.22
N ASP A 188 49.30 -1.25 -0.44
CA ASP A 188 49.39 -2.55 0.23
C ASP A 188 48.39 -3.54 -0.37
N SER A 189 47.09 -3.29 -0.16
CA SER A 189 46.00 -4.18 -0.57
C SER A 189 44.64 -3.43 -0.60
N PRO A 190 43.60 -3.99 -1.25
CA PRO A 190 42.24 -3.44 -1.19
C PRO A 190 41.69 -3.53 0.23
N SER A 191 40.82 -2.59 0.63
CA SER A 191 40.22 -2.71 1.97
C SER A 191 39.38 -3.99 2.06
N PRO A 192 39.33 -4.67 3.23
CA PRO A 192 38.58 -5.91 3.38
C PRO A 192 37.13 -5.78 2.91
N VAL A 193 36.51 -4.62 3.13
CA VAL A 193 35.15 -4.28 2.65
C VAL A 193 35.03 -4.35 1.12
N VAL A 194 36.02 -3.88 0.38
CA VAL A 194 36.04 -3.96 -1.10
C VAL A 194 36.24 -5.42 -1.54
N LEU A 195 37.14 -6.15 -0.88
CA LEU A 195 37.43 -7.55 -1.19
C LEU A 195 36.24 -8.49 -0.88
N ASP A 196 35.54 -8.27 0.23
CA ASP A 196 34.34 -9.01 0.63
C ASP A 196 33.20 -8.78 -0.38
N ILE A 197 32.97 -7.53 -0.78
CA ILE A 197 31.97 -7.19 -1.80
C ILE A 197 32.32 -7.82 -3.15
N ALA A 198 33.59 -7.75 -3.57
CA ALA A 198 34.03 -8.34 -4.83
C ALA A 198 33.82 -9.86 -4.84
N ASN A 199 34.19 -10.54 -3.75
CA ASN A 199 33.97 -11.98 -3.57
C ASN A 199 32.48 -12.36 -3.50
N ALA A 200 31.64 -11.55 -2.87
CA ALA A 200 30.21 -11.79 -2.77
C ALA A 200 29.53 -11.66 -4.14
N VAL A 201 29.83 -10.60 -4.91
CA VAL A 201 29.32 -10.43 -6.28
C VAL A 201 29.78 -11.57 -7.18
N ALA A 202 31.06 -11.95 -7.14
CA ALA A 202 31.59 -13.03 -7.97
C ALA A 202 30.88 -14.38 -7.73
N LYS A 203 30.47 -14.65 -6.48
CA LYS A 203 29.71 -15.85 -6.07
C LYS A 203 28.19 -15.74 -6.32
N ALA A 204 27.66 -14.54 -6.55
CA ALA A 204 26.24 -14.30 -6.81
C ALA A 204 25.92 -14.12 -8.31
N GLY A 205 26.85 -13.54 -9.08
CA GLY A 205 26.66 -13.10 -10.47
C GLY A 205 25.93 -11.76 -10.62
N GLU A 206 25.25 -11.27 -9.58
CA GLU A 206 24.40 -10.07 -9.60
C GLU A 206 24.88 -8.94 -8.67
N ILE A 207 24.30 -7.76 -8.84
CA ILE A 207 24.54 -6.58 -7.99
C ILE A 207 23.92 -6.83 -6.60
N LEU A 208 24.73 -6.68 -5.54
CA LEU A 208 24.27 -6.92 -4.17
C LEU A 208 23.10 -6.00 -3.75
N PRO A 209 22.29 -6.41 -2.76
CA PRO A 209 21.27 -5.54 -2.18
C PRO A 209 21.85 -4.24 -1.62
N ILE A 210 21.34 -3.11 -2.10
CA ILE A 210 21.67 -1.75 -1.67
C ILE A 210 20.48 -1.20 -0.89
N THR A 211 20.72 -0.61 0.29
CA THR A 211 19.65 -0.07 1.13
C THR A 211 19.06 1.21 0.53
N PRO A 212 17.76 1.27 0.15
CA PRO A 212 17.15 2.50 -0.34
C PRO A 212 16.82 3.47 0.81
N PRO A 213 16.74 4.79 0.53
CA PRO A 213 16.34 5.78 1.54
C PRO A 213 14.86 5.63 1.96
N VAL A 214 14.01 5.11 1.08
CA VAL A 214 12.59 4.83 1.30
C VAL A 214 12.21 3.54 0.54
N ALA A 215 11.45 2.65 1.17
CA ALA A 215 11.17 1.30 0.65
C ALA A 215 10.55 1.24 -0.76
N ASN A 216 9.75 2.24 -1.12
CA ASN A 216 9.25 2.47 -2.49
C ASN A 216 9.84 3.78 -3.03
N SER A 217 11.00 3.72 -3.67
CA SER A 217 11.65 4.90 -4.25
C SER A 217 12.46 4.59 -5.50
N SER A 218 12.62 5.60 -6.34
CA SER A 218 13.51 5.58 -7.49
C SER A 218 14.34 6.86 -7.57
N TRP A 219 15.57 6.73 -8.06
CA TRP A 219 16.49 7.84 -8.28
C TRP A 219 17.48 7.50 -9.40
N LYS A 220 18.24 8.50 -9.85
CA LYS A 220 19.36 8.31 -10.77
C LYS A 220 20.65 8.81 -10.14
N LEU A 221 21.76 8.16 -10.47
CA LEU A 221 23.11 8.64 -10.21
C LEU A 221 23.89 8.72 -11.53
N GLU A 222 24.42 9.90 -11.80
CA GLU A 222 25.40 10.14 -12.85
C GLU A 222 26.75 10.34 -12.17
N PHE A 223 27.73 9.49 -12.48
CA PHE A 223 29.04 9.51 -11.82
C PHE A 223 30.17 9.00 -12.74
N TYR A 224 31.40 9.36 -12.41
CA TYR A 224 32.59 8.76 -13.02
C TYR A 224 33.12 7.66 -12.10
N GLY A 225 33.42 6.50 -12.67
CA GLY A 225 33.92 5.34 -11.94
C GLY A 225 34.86 4.47 -12.76
N PRO A 226 35.49 3.46 -12.13
CA PRO A 226 36.31 2.48 -12.84
C PRO A 226 35.41 1.51 -13.61
N SER A 227 35.65 1.36 -14.91
CA SER A 227 35.16 0.22 -15.69
C SER A 227 36.33 -0.60 -16.24
N LEU A 228 36.08 -1.86 -16.52
CA LEU A 228 36.99 -2.71 -17.30
C LEU A 228 36.58 -2.60 -18.78
N ALA A 229 37.54 -2.74 -19.68
CA ALA A 229 37.31 -2.90 -21.11
C ALA A 229 38.19 -4.04 -21.64
N CYS A 230 37.57 -5.19 -21.85
CA CYS A 230 38.22 -6.39 -22.35
C CYS A 230 38.16 -6.41 -23.89
N HIS A 231 39.24 -6.85 -24.53
CA HIS A 231 39.30 -7.01 -25.97
C HIS A 231 40.21 -8.21 -26.36
N PRO A 232 39.91 -8.92 -27.45
CA PRO A 232 40.78 -9.99 -27.93
C PRO A 232 42.09 -9.42 -28.52
N LEU A 233 43.18 -10.18 -28.42
CA LEU A 233 44.45 -9.84 -29.08
C LEU A 233 44.36 -10.02 -30.60
N ILE A 234 43.85 -9.00 -31.29
CA ILE A 234 43.63 -8.97 -32.76
C ILE A 234 44.94 -8.80 -33.54
N ASN A 235 45.92 -8.07 -33.00
CA ASN A 235 47.20 -7.86 -33.67
C ASN A 235 48.01 -9.17 -33.69
N GLN A 236 48.16 -9.76 -34.88
CA GLN A 236 48.78 -11.06 -35.08
C GLN A 236 50.22 -11.15 -34.55
N THR A 237 51.03 -10.09 -34.66
CA THR A 237 52.40 -10.10 -34.14
C THR A 237 52.39 -10.18 -32.62
N ILE A 238 51.67 -9.27 -31.95
CA ILE A 238 51.54 -9.24 -30.49
C ILE A 238 50.91 -10.54 -29.97
N ARG A 239 49.94 -11.10 -30.70
CA ARG A 239 49.31 -12.38 -30.39
C ARG A 239 50.32 -13.54 -30.45
N LEU A 240 51.07 -13.68 -31.54
CA LEU A 240 52.08 -14.74 -31.71
C LEU A 240 53.23 -14.61 -30.70
N GLU A 241 53.65 -13.38 -30.40
CA GLU A 241 54.63 -13.10 -29.34
C GLU A 241 54.07 -13.51 -27.97
N THR A 242 52.79 -13.24 -27.68
CA THR A 242 52.13 -13.66 -26.44
C THR A 242 52.00 -15.19 -26.35
N GLU A 243 51.52 -15.86 -27.40
CA GLU A 243 51.42 -17.33 -27.46
C GLU A 243 52.80 -18.00 -27.30
N SER A 244 53.86 -17.40 -27.86
CA SER A 244 55.25 -17.87 -27.73
C SER A 244 55.77 -17.76 -26.28
N HIS A 245 55.49 -16.66 -25.59
CA HIS A 245 55.86 -16.52 -24.17
C HIS A 245 55.03 -17.43 -23.25
N ILE A 246 53.75 -17.67 -23.55
CA ILE A 246 52.94 -18.67 -22.84
C ILE A 246 53.51 -20.08 -23.07
N ALA A 247 53.90 -20.42 -24.30
CA ALA A 247 54.57 -21.69 -24.58
C ALA A 247 55.88 -21.81 -23.77
N GLY A 248 56.70 -20.76 -23.72
CA GLY A 248 57.91 -20.69 -22.88
C GLY A 248 57.60 -20.94 -21.40
N TYR A 249 56.61 -20.23 -20.84
CA TYR A 249 56.18 -20.40 -19.46
C TYR A 249 55.73 -21.84 -19.15
N LEU A 250 54.91 -22.44 -20.02
CA LEU A 250 54.45 -23.83 -19.88
C LEU A 250 55.59 -24.85 -20.03
N LEU A 251 56.65 -24.53 -20.79
CA LEU A 251 57.86 -25.35 -20.89
C LEU A 251 58.69 -25.30 -19.60
N GLU A 252 58.92 -24.12 -19.03
CA GLU A 252 59.62 -23.94 -17.75
C GLU A 252 58.85 -24.60 -16.60
N ARG A 253 57.52 -24.41 -16.57
CA ARG A 253 56.64 -25.00 -15.56
C ARG A 253 56.61 -26.52 -15.60
N GLN A 254 56.98 -27.15 -16.71
CA GLN A 254 56.93 -28.61 -16.84
C GLN A 254 57.84 -29.35 -15.84
N TYR A 255 58.82 -28.67 -15.26
CA TYR A 255 59.63 -29.21 -14.15
C TYR A 255 58.81 -29.48 -12.87
N TYR A 256 57.69 -28.78 -12.68
CA TYR A 256 56.84 -28.83 -11.49
C TYR A 256 55.47 -29.48 -11.74
N SER A 257 54.89 -29.35 -12.94
CA SER A 257 53.67 -30.06 -13.34
C SER A 257 53.85 -30.66 -14.74
N PRO A 258 53.65 -31.97 -14.96
CA PRO A 258 53.93 -32.61 -16.25
C PRO A 258 52.98 -32.20 -17.39
N ILE A 259 51.83 -31.60 -17.04
CA ILE A 259 50.71 -31.25 -17.92
C ILE A 259 50.57 -29.71 -17.95
N PRO A 260 50.33 -29.09 -19.13
CA PRO A 260 50.18 -27.64 -19.25
C PRO A 260 48.91 -27.10 -18.57
N ASP A 261 48.94 -25.82 -18.23
CA ASP A 261 47.80 -25.12 -17.64
C ASP A 261 46.73 -24.79 -18.69
N THR A 262 45.46 -24.95 -18.34
CA THR A 262 44.29 -24.72 -19.21
C THR A 262 43.73 -23.29 -19.08
N TYR A 263 44.13 -22.58 -18.03
CA TYR A 263 43.76 -21.19 -17.75
C TYR A 263 44.96 -20.47 -17.12
N LEU A 264 45.23 -19.25 -17.54
CA LEU A 264 46.26 -18.36 -17.00
C LEU A 264 45.72 -16.93 -16.96
N ALA A 265 45.86 -16.23 -15.84
CA ALA A 265 45.49 -14.81 -15.71
C ALA A 265 46.54 -14.03 -14.91
N TRP A 266 47.14 -13.01 -15.53
CA TRP A 266 48.25 -12.23 -14.98
C TRP A 266 48.15 -10.75 -15.37
N SER A 267 48.77 -9.87 -14.58
CA SER A 267 48.91 -8.46 -14.95
C SER A 267 50.21 -8.18 -15.70
N SER A 268 50.13 -7.41 -16.78
CA SER A 268 51.30 -6.88 -17.49
C SER A 268 51.89 -5.67 -16.76
N SER A 269 53.17 -5.41 -16.99
CA SER A 269 53.91 -4.26 -16.46
C SER A 269 54.50 -3.41 -17.59
N ARG A 270 54.77 -2.13 -17.31
CA ARG A 270 55.27 -1.17 -18.29
C ARG A 270 56.80 -1.20 -18.35
N GLY A 271 57.35 -1.59 -19.51
CA GLY A 271 58.75 -1.33 -19.86
C GLY A 271 58.92 0.03 -20.54
N ASP A 272 60.16 0.42 -20.83
CA ASP A 272 60.55 1.78 -21.30
C ASP A 272 59.90 2.25 -22.63
N ALA A 273 59.18 1.37 -23.34
CA ALA A 273 58.49 1.69 -24.60
C ALA A 273 57.01 1.30 -24.63
N ALA A 274 56.62 0.20 -23.99
CA ALA A 274 55.24 -0.28 -23.89
C ALA A 274 55.06 -1.28 -22.73
N ALA A 275 53.82 -1.50 -22.31
CA ALA A 275 53.45 -2.67 -21.54
C ALA A 275 53.03 -3.79 -22.51
N HIS A 276 53.90 -4.79 -22.68
CA HIS A 276 53.60 -5.94 -23.55
C HIS A 276 52.73 -6.96 -22.80
N PRO A 277 51.74 -7.61 -23.44
CA PRO A 277 50.85 -8.55 -22.77
C PRO A 277 51.57 -9.68 -22.03
N TRP A 278 52.66 -10.21 -22.59
CA TRP A 278 53.47 -11.29 -21.99
C TRP A 278 54.38 -10.86 -20.83
N SER A 279 54.48 -9.56 -20.52
CA SER A 279 55.34 -9.09 -19.44
C SER A 279 54.88 -9.64 -18.08
N HIS A 280 55.84 -9.93 -17.20
CA HIS A 280 55.65 -10.50 -15.86
C HIS A 280 55.01 -11.90 -15.77
N LEU A 281 54.63 -12.55 -16.88
CA LEU A 281 54.05 -13.90 -16.89
C LEU A 281 54.87 -14.94 -16.10
N SER A 282 56.21 -14.89 -16.19
CA SER A 282 57.12 -15.80 -15.48
C SER A 282 57.49 -15.37 -14.04
N ASN A 283 57.15 -14.13 -13.62
CA ASN A 283 57.55 -13.58 -12.32
C ASN A 283 56.67 -14.06 -11.14
N GLY A 284 55.85 -15.10 -11.35
CA GLY A 284 54.96 -15.70 -10.36
C GLY A 284 53.59 -15.02 -10.28
N PHE A 285 52.55 -15.84 -10.09
CA PHE A 285 51.16 -15.39 -9.90
C PHE A 285 50.92 -14.82 -8.49
N PHE A 286 51.70 -13.81 -8.11
CA PHE A 286 51.56 -13.19 -6.79
C PHE A 286 50.29 -12.30 -6.73
N PRO A 287 49.56 -12.31 -5.59
CA PRO A 287 48.49 -11.35 -5.33
C PRO A 287 49.12 -9.98 -5.04
N GLY A 288 49.32 -9.20 -6.10
CA GLY A 288 49.77 -7.82 -6.07
C GLY A 288 48.98 -6.96 -7.05
N PRO A 289 49.03 -5.63 -6.91
CA PRO A 289 48.19 -4.71 -7.67
C PRO A 289 48.44 -4.81 -9.18
N VAL A 290 47.34 -4.71 -9.94
CA VAL A 290 47.36 -4.62 -11.40
C VAL A 290 48.23 -3.44 -11.82
N SER A 291 49.30 -3.73 -12.56
CA SER A 291 50.37 -2.76 -12.86
C SER A 291 50.16 -2.03 -14.19
N TYR A 292 49.47 -2.66 -15.14
CA TYR A 292 49.03 -2.00 -16.38
C TYR A 292 47.69 -2.56 -16.89
N SER A 293 47.70 -3.72 -17.55
CA SER A 293 46.49 -4.43 -17.99
C SER A 293 46.35 -5.75 -17.23
N ILE A 294 45.16 -6.35 -17.28
CA ILE A 294 44.93 -7.75 -16.93
C ILE A 294 44.90 -8.55 -18.24
N ASN A 295 45.62 -9.66 -18.30
CA ASN A 295 45.66 -10.55 -19.46
C ASN A 295 45.08 -11.90 -19.04
N VAL A 296 44.23 -12.49 -19.88
CA VAL A 296 43.59 -13.79 -19.62
C VAL A 296 43.78 -14.69 -20.84
N ALA A 297 44.37 -15.86 -20.61
CA ALA A 297 44.51 -16.92 -21.59
C ALA A 297 43.66 -18.13 -21.18
N VAL A 298 42.84 -18.62 -22.11
CA VAL A 298 42.04 -19.84 -21.93
C VAL A 298 42.39 -20.83 -23.03
N LEU A 299 42.84 -22.01 -22.60
CA LEU A 299 43.42 -23.08 -23.41
C LEU A 299 42.60 -24.37 -23.18
N PRO A 300 41.31 -24.41 -23.56
CA PRO A 300 40.39 -25.52 -23.25
C PRO A 300 40.87 -26.86 -23.81
N ASP A 301 41.55 -26.87 -24.95
CA ASP A 301 42.00 -28.10 -25.61
C ASP A 301 43.13 -28.80 -24.83
N PHE A 302 43.84 -28.09 -23.94
CA PHE A 302 44.77 -28.69 -22.98
C PHE A 302 44.06 -29.41 -21.80
N SER A 303 42.72 -29.38 -21.74
CA SER A 303 41.94 -30.27 -20.88
C SER A 303 41.68 -31.66 -21.50
N ASP A 304 42.15 -31.91 -22.73
CA ASP A 304 42.26 -33.26 -23.29
C ASP A 304 43.68 -33.82 -23.02
N PRO A 305 43.82 -34.89 -22.22
CA PRO A 305 45.14 -35.45 -21.87
C PRO A 305 45.95 -36.02 -23.04
N SER A 306 45.33 -36.30 -24.19
CA SER A 306 46.06 -36.71 -25.40
C SER A 306 46.76 -35.51 -26.04
N ILE A 307 46.07 -34.37 -26.14
CA ILE A 307 46.63 -33.10 -26.63
C ILE A 307 47.65 -32.56 -25.63
N ALA A 308 47.30 -32.54 -24.34
CA ALA A 308 48.11 -31.95 -23.26
C ALA A 308 49.47 -32.63 -23.03
N ARG A 309 49.64 -33.89 -23.45
CA ARG A 309 50.96 -34.57 -23.47
C ARG A 309 51.78 -34.23 -24.70
N ASP A 310 51.15 -34.19 -25.87
CA ASP A 310 51.84 -34.12 -27.16
C ASP A 310 51.85 -32.72 -27.80
N TRP A 311 51.28 -31.70 -27.16
CA TRP A 311 51.22 -30.31 -27.66
C TRP A 311 52.56 -29.78 -28.20
N LYS A 312 53.69 -30.13 -27.56
CA LYS A 312 55.04 -29.74 -28.00
C LYS A 312 55.43 -30.28 -29.39
N LYS A 313 54.83 -31.39 -29.83
CA LYS A 313 54.99 -31.98 -31.17
C LYS A 313 54.06 -31.34 -32.20
N LEU A 314 53.00 -30.70 -31.74
CA LEU A 314 51.99 -30.00 -32.54
C LEU A 314 52.28 -28.50 -32.67
N ALA A 315 53.06 -27.94 -31.75
CA ALA A 315 53.53 -26.55 -31.75
C ALA A 315 54.41 -26.25 -32.98
N THR A 316 54.22 -25.07 -33.56
CA THR A 316 55.02 -24.56 -34.69
C THR A 316 55.36 -23.09 -34.48
N PRO A 317 56.34 -22.52 -35.23
CA PRO A 317 56.64 -21.08 -35.15
C PRO A 317 55.47 -20.14 -35.51
N LEU A 318 54.39 -20.66 -36.11
CA LEU A 318 53.16 -19.92 -36.43
C LEU A 318 51.97 -20.28 -35.51
N GLN A 319 52.13 -21.28 -34.64
CA GLN A 319 51.16 -21.73 -33.64
C GLN A 319 51.94 -22.26 -32.42
N PRO A 320 52.49 -21.37 -31.55
CA PRO A 320 53.43 -21.79 -30.50
C PRO A 320 52.82 -22.72 -29.44
N LEU A 321 51.49 -22.69 -29.28
CA LEU A 321 50.72 -23.57 -28.39
C LEU A 321 50.10 -24.78 -29.11
N GLY A 322 50.36 -24.93 -30.41
CA GLY A 322 49.75 -25.94 -31.28
C GLY A 322 48.40 -25.49 -31.89
N PRO A 323 47.78 -26.36 -32.70
CA PRO A 323 46.47 -26.11 -33.29
C PRO A 323 45.37 -26.38 -32.25
N GLY A 324 44.56 -25.36 -31.95
CA GLY A 324 43.45 -25.49 -31.03
C GLY A 324 42.66 -24.19 -30.83
N ASN A 325 41.60 -24.27 -30.02
CA ASN A 325 40.84 -23.13 -29.56
C ASN A 325 41.66 -22.37 -28.49
N ILE A 326 42.03 -21.14 -28.79
CA ILE A 326 42.86 -20.29 -27.91
C ILE A 326 42.20 -18.91 -27.80
N THR A 327 41.69 -18.60 -26.60
CA THR A 327 41.16 -17.28 -26.25
C THR A 327 42.23 -16.49 -25.51
N LEU A 328 42.64 -15.36 -26.08
CA LEU A 328 43.53 -14.39 -25.45
C LEU A 328 42.83 -13.04 -25.36
N LEU A 329 42.55 -12.59 -24.14
CA LEU A 329 41.94 -11.30 -23.84
C LEU A 329 42.95 -10.41 -23.12
N GLN A 330 43.01 -9.14 -23.51
CA GLN A 330 43.60 -8.07 -22.72
C GLN A 330 42.45 -7.20 -22.20
N CYS A 331 42.48 -6.89 -20.90
CA CYS A 331 41.47 -6.11 -20.20
C CYS A 331 42.12 -4.89 -19.55
N ASP A 332 41.74 -3.71 -20.04
CA ASP A 332 42.30 -2.43 -19.61
C ASP A 332 41.34 -1.70 -18.65
N LEU A 333 41.91 -0.96 -17.69
CA LEU A 333 41.15 -0.11 -16.78
C LEU A 333 40.78 1.21 -17.48
N GLN A 334 39.52 1.62 -17.36
CA GLN A 334 39.03 2.89 -17.89
C GLN A 334 38.35 3.76 -16.83
N ASN A 335 38.42 5.08 -17.04
CA ASN A 335 37.45 6.02 -16.51
C ASN A 335 36.22 6.04 -17.41
N SER A 336 35.06 5.75 -16.83
CA SER A 336 33.80 5.68 -17.58
C SER A 336 32.73 6.49 -16.89
N SER A 337 31.83 7.06 -17.70
CA SER A 337 30.66 7.78 -17.21
C SER A 337 29.50 6.79 -17.05
N TYR A 338 29.02 6.65 -15.83
CA TYR A 338 27.94 5.77 -15.43
C TYR A 338 26.65 6.56 -15.26
N ASN A 339 25.58 6.10 -15.91
CA ASN A 339 24.20 6.52 -15.66
C ASN A 339 23.46 5.32 -15.05
N ALA A 340 23.32 5.31 -13.72
CA ALA A 340 22.68 4.24 -12.98
C ALA A 340 21.30 4.69 -12.48
N ALA A 341 20.24 4.04 -12.95
CA ALA A 341 18.87 4.26 -12.49
C ALA A 341 18.46 3.17 -11.51
N PHE A 342 18.06 3.57 -10.31
CA PHE A 342 17.68 2.71 -9.20
C PHE A 342 16.16 2.76 -9.01
N ASN A 343 15.53 1.61 -8.81
CA ASN A 343 14.09 1.49 -8.63
C ASN A 343 13.77 0.38 -7.60
N TYR A 344 13.11 0.75 -6.50
CA TYR A 344 12.70 -0.15 -5.44
C TYR A 344 11.17 -0.18 -5.35
N GLN A 345 10.61 -1.39 -5.47
CA GLN A 345 9.16 -1.60 -5.45
C GLN A 345 8.84 -2.82 -4.59
N SER A 346 8.09 -2.62 -3.50
CA SER A 346 7.67 -3.68 -2.57
C SER A 346 8.83 -4.54 -2.06
N GLY A 347 9.99 -3.93 -1.81
CA GLY A 347 11.21 -4.61 -1.34
C GLY A 347 12.06 -5.25 -2.44
N ARG A 348 11.61 -5.28 -3.71
CA ARG A 348 12.44 -5.74 -4.83
C ARG A 348 13.31 -4.59 -5.36
N GLN A 349 14.61 -4.82 -5.42
CA GLN A 349 15.60 -3.98 -6.09
C GLN A 349 15.55 -4.21 -7.61
N SER A 350 15.68 -3.14 -8.38
CA SER A 350 16.01 -3.16 -9.81
C SER A 350 16.95 -2.00 -10.11
N ILE A 351 18.07 -2.28 -10.76
CA ILE A 351 19.10 -1.29 -11.10
C ILE A 351 19.47 -1.50 -12.57
N THR A 352 19.31 -0.46 -13.38
CA THR A 352 19.75 -0.44 -14.78
C THR A 352 20.93 0.50 -14.91
N VAL A 353 22.02 0.02 -15.50
CA VAL A 353 23.30 0.73 -15.58
C VAL A 353 23.68 0.90 -17.04
N GLU A 354 23.88 2.15 -17.46
CA GLU A 354 24.44 2.49 -18.76
C GLU A 354 25.87 3.01 -18.54
N VAL A 355 26.85 2.44 -19.27
CA VAL A 355 28.27 2.80 -19.14
C VAL A 355 28.79 3.35 -20.45
N ASN A 356 29.11 4.64 -20.47
CA ASN A 356 29.83 5.26 -21.57
C ASN A 356 31.33 5.22 -21.25
N GLN A 357 32.07 4.34 -21.93
CA GLN A 357 33.53 4.27 -21.86
C GLN A 357 34.13 5.58 -22.40
N THR A 358 35.06 6.22 -21.66
CA THR A 358 35.57 7.56 -22.04
C THR A 358 37.08 7.66 -22.16
N LYS A 359 37.86 6.99 -21.30
CA LYS A 359 39.31 7.19 -21.25
C LYS A 359 40.04 6.02 -20.58
N LEU A 360 41.08 5.51 -21.24
CA LEU A 360 42.07 4.63 -20.63
C LEU A 360 42.68 5.27 -19.36
N ILE A 361 42.80 4.47 -18.30
CA ILE A 361 43.57 4.78 -17.11
C ILE A 361 44.73 3.78 -17.02
N ASP A 362 45.95 4.29 -17.05
CA ASP A 362 47.12 3.55 -16.58
C ASP A 362 47.00 3.46 -15.03
N PRO A 363 47.00 2.25 -14.42
CA PRO A 363 47.10 2.09 -12.97
C PRO A 363 48.38 2.72 -12.40
N LEU A 364 48.44 2.87 -11.07
CA LEU A 364 49.67 3.35 -10.42
C LEU A 364 50.80 2.33 -10.59
N ASN A 365 51.86 2.71 -11.31
CA ASN A 365 53.06 1.89 -11.45
C ASN A 365 53.65 1.60 -10.06
N TRP A 366 53.47 0.36 -9.60
CA TRP A 366 53.82 -0.02 -8.24
C TRP A 366 55.32 -0.33 -8.04
N TYR A 367 56.05 -0.53 -9.13
CA TYR A 367 57.48 -0.83 -9.10
C TYR A 367 58.36 0.43 -9.08
N ASP A 368 57.93 1.51 -9.75
CA ASP A 368 58.70 2.76 -9.77
C ASP A 368 58.38 3.66 -8.56
N ARG A 369 59.15 3.46 -7.50
CA ARG A 369 58.83 3.97 -6.16
C ARG A 369 58.97 5.49 -5.99
N SER A 370 59.53 6.22 -6.95
CA SER A 370 59.81 7.65 -6.81
C SER A 370 58.55 8.52 -6.83
N ASP A 371 57.54 8.14 -7.61
CA ASP A 371 56.58 9.11 -8.14
C ASP A 371 55.23 9.13 -7.41
N VAL A 372 54.87 8.04 -6.72
CA VAL A 372 53.47 7.81 -6.31
C VAL A 372 53.00 8.71 -5.15
N PHE A 373 53.91 9.31 -4.37
CA PHE A 373 53.55 10.14 -3.20
C PHE A 373 54.44 11.39 -3.05
N PRO A 374 54.10 12.52 -3.70
CA PRO A 374 54.89 13.75 -3.60
C PRO A 374 54.81 14.39 -2.21
N ASN A 375 55.84 14.15 -1.39
CA ASN A 375 56.25 14.92 -0.20
C ASN A 375 55.13 15.57 0.65
N LEU A 376 54.37 14.73 1.36
CA LEU A 376 53.51 15.13 2.50
C LEU A 376 54.28 15.77 3.69
N PHE A 377 55.59 16.03 3.52
CA PHE A 377 56.52 16.56 4.53
C PHE A 377 56.84 18.05 4.37
N ASN A 378 56.31 18.71 3.33
CA ASN A 378 56.41 20.16 3.20
C ASN A 378 55.61 20.85 4.32
N LYS A 379 56.19 21.88 4.96
CA LYS A 379 55.58 22.62 6.09
C LYS A 379 54.48 23.60 5.67
N GLY A 380 53.56 23.16 4.82
CA GLY A 380 52.38 23.91 4.36
C GLY A 380 51.06 23.24 4.76
N PRO A 381 49.91 23.77 4.34
CA PRO A 381 48.62 23.10 4.48
C PRO A 381 48.60 21.80 3.67
N LEU A 382 47.91 20.77 4.20
CA LEU A 382 47.91 19.41 3.64
C LEU A 382 46.94 19.29 2.44
N ILE A 383 47.37 19.74 1.27
CA ILE A 383 46.58 19.63 0.03
C ILE A 383 46.77 18.24 -0.58
N ILE A 384 45.81 17.33 -0.35
CA ILE A 384 45.78 16.02 -0.99
C ILE A 384 45.05 16.15 -2.34
N ASN A 385 45.66 15.66 -3.42
CA ASN A 385 45.06 15.71 -4.76
C ASN A 385 43.89 14.70 -4.87
N PRO A 386 42.64 15.13 -5.13
CA PRO A 386 41.50 14.22 -5.24
C PRO A 386 41.56 13.30 -6.47
N MET A 387 42.30 13.67 -7.52
CA MET A 387 42.55 12.79 -8.67
C MET A 387 43.40 11.58 -8.28
N PHE A 388 44.35 11.76 -7.36
CA PHE A 388 45.20 10.69 -6.85
C PHE A 388 44.42 9.71 -5.96
N LEU A 389 43.57 10.22 -5.07
CA LEU A 389 42.69 9.36 -4.25
C LEU A 389 41.70 8.55 -5.10
N ARG A 390 41.19 9.12 -6.20
CA ARG A 390 40.39 8.40 -7.20
C ARG A 390 41.17 7.28 -7.85
N LEU A 391 42.40 7.55 -8.29
CA LEU A 391 43.25 6.53 -8.91
C LEU A 391 43.63 5.40 -7.93
N LEU A 392 43.90 5.70 -6.66
CA LEU A 392 44.07 4.69 -5.61
C LEU A 392 42.81 3.82 -5.43
N SER A 393 41.62 4.45 -5.35
CA SER A 393 40.35 3.73 -5.20
C SER A 393 40.05 2.84 -6.41
N TYR A 394 40.30 3.32 -7.62
CA TYR A 394 40.14 2.55 -8.85
C TYR A 394 41.12 1.38 -8.89
N THR A 395 42.39 1.60 -8.51
CA THR A 395 43.41 0.55 -8.40
C THR A 395 42.97 -0.53 -7.41
N ALA A 396 42.43 -0.16 -6.24
CA ALA A 396 41.96 -1.10 -5.23
C ALA A 396 40.77 -1.97 -5.68
N ILE A 397 39.82 -1.38 -6.41
CA ILE A 397 38.68 -2.12 -6.98
C ILE A 397 39.16 -3.08 -8.09
N THR A 398 40.14 -2.65 -8.89
CA THR A 398 40.75 -3.45 -9.96
C THR A 398 41.59 -4.61 -9.40
N ASP A 399 42.34 -4.38 -8.33
CA ASP A 399 43.10 -5.40 -7.60
C ASP A 399 42.16 -6.40 -6.89
N ALA A 400 41.09 -5.94 -6.22
CA ALA A 400 40.10 -6.83 -5.61
C ALA A 400 39.38 -7.75 -6.62
N PHE A 401 39.16 -7.27 -7.85
CA PHE A 401 38.69 -8.12 -8.96
C PHE A 401 39.79 -9.04 -9.49
N TYR A 402 41.00 -8.53 -9.68
CA TYR A 402 42.14 -9.31 -10.16
C TYR A 402 42.46 -10.48 -9.21
N GLN A 403 42.39 -10.30 -7.89
CA GLN A 403 42.56 -11.37 -6.89
C GLN A 403 41.49 -12.49 -6.96
N ILE A 404 40.39 -12.29 -7.67
CA ILE A 404 39.39 -13.33 -7.93
C ILE A 404 39.75 -14.13 -9.18
N ILE A 405 40.32 -13.49 -10.21
CA ILE A 405 40.55 -14.13 -11.51
C ILE A 405 41.99 -14.55 -11.75
N ASN A 406 42.97 -13.96 -11.07
CA ASN A 406 44.40 -14.21 -11.28
C ASN A 406 44.82 -15.65 -10.99
N GLY A 407 46.02 -16.00 -11.44
CA GLY A 407 46.58 -17.33 -11.24
C GLY A 407 46.23 -18.29 -12.38
N TYR A 408 46.03 -19.57 -12.06
CA TYR A 408 46.01 -20.63 -13.08
C TYR A 408 45.15 -21.85 -12.71
N ILE A 409 44.82 -22.65 -13.74
CA ILE A 409 44.19 -23.96 -13.59
C ILE A 409 45.00 -25.00 -14.35
N ASN A 410 45.30 -26.12 -13.69
CA ASN A 410 45.95 -27.30 -14.26
C ASN A 410 45.04 -28.52 -14.05
N ILE A 411 44.78 -29.30 -15.11
CA ILE A 411 43.87 -30.46 -15.07
C ILE A 411 44.67 -31.74 -15.42
N PRO A 412 45.28 -32.41 -14.44
CA PRO A 412 46.06 -33.62 -14.65
C PRO A 412 45.18 -34.88 -14.75
N ASP A 413 45.72 -35.93 -15.38
CA ASP A 413 44.99 -37.15 -15.78
C ASP A 413 44.60 -38.06 -14.59
N ASP A 414 45.53 -38.24 -13.63
CA ASP A 414 45.39 -39.17 -12.49
C ASP A 414 45.41 -38.47 -11.12
N SER A 415 45.31 -37.14 -11.08
CA SER A 415 45.43 -36.31 -9.85
C SER A 415 44.28 -35.29 -9.74
N PRO A 416 44.01 -34.72 -8.55
CA PRO A 416 43.16 -33.53 -8.45
C PRO A 416 43.71 -32.36 -9.28
N ALA A 417 42.82 -31.54 -9.83
CA ALA A 417 43.18 -30.31 -10.51
C ALA A 417 43.85 -29.31 -9.56
N SER A 418 44.97 -28.73 -9.98
CA SER A 418 45.56 -27.59 -9.28
C SER A 418 44.80 -26.34 -9.69
N ILE A 419 44.13 -25.70 -8.74
CA ILE A 419 43.29 -24.52 -8.95
C ILE A 419 43.81 -23.43 -8.01
N GLU A 420 44.69 -22.58 -8.51
CA GLU A 420 45.14 -21.38 -7.82
C GLU A 420 44.50 -20.17 -8.51
N THR A 421 43.18 -20.10 -8.48
CA THR A 421 42.37 -18.99 -9.00
C THR A 421 40.94 -19.06 -8.46
N GLY A 422 40.34 -17.92 -8.16
CA GLY A 422 38.94 -17.82 -7.75
C GLY A 422 37.93 -17.95 -8.91
N ILE A 423 38.37 -17.94 -10.18
CA ILE A 423 37.49 -17.97 -11.36
C ILE A 423 36.50 -19.15 -11.34
N THR A 424 36.93 -20.30 -10.78
CA THR A 424 36.13 -21.52 -10.63
C THR A 424 34.96 -21.36 -9.65
N SER A 425 35.13 -20.52 -8.63
CA SER A 425 34.13 -20.18 -7.61
C SER A 425 33.14 -19.11 -8.06
N THR A 426 33.26 -18.62 -9.30
CA THR A 426 32.33 -17.64 -9.88
C THR A 426 31.12 -18.31 -10.55
N VAL A 427 30.09 -17.50 -10.80
CA VAL A 427 28.87 -17.87 -11.54
C VAL A 427 29.03 -17.71 -13.08
N LEU A 428 30.26 -17.43 -13.57
CA LEU A 428 30.52 -17.24 -15.01
C LEU A 428 30.35 -18.56 -15.80
N ASP A 429 29.21 -18.71 -16.51
CA ASP A 429 28.97 -19.77 -17.52
C ASP A 429 29.20 -19.21 -18.93
N THR A 430 30.47 -19.17 -19.36
CA THR A 430 30.86 -18.70 -20.70
C THR A 430 31.28 -19.88 -21.58
N PRO A 431 31.15 -19.79 -22.92
CA PRO A 431 31.58 -20.86 -23.83
C PRO A 431 33.05 -21.30 -23.62
N GLU A 432 33.94 -20.36 -23.31
CA GLU A 432 35.38 -20.54 -23.14
C GLU A 432 35.72 -21.25 -21.82
N LEU A 433 34.99 -20.95 -20.73
CA LEU A 433 35.19 -21.58 -19.42
C LEU A 433 34.42 -22.90 -19.26
N ARG A 434 33.54 -23.27 -20.21
CA ARG A 434 32.63 -24.42 -20.10
C ARG A 434 33.31 -25.76 -19.82
N TYR A 435 34.57 -25.96 -20.23
CA TYR A 435 35.31 -27.18 -19.92
C TYR A 435 35.55 -27.38 -18.41
N LEU A 436 35.61 -26.29 -17.63
CA LEU A 436 35.72 -26.30 -16.17
C LEU A 436 34.48 -26.88 -15.47
N SER A 437 33.35 -27.03 -16.17
CA SER A 437 32.17 -27.74 -15.64
C SER A 437 32.49 -29.17 -15.20
N ARG A 438 33.47 -29.84 -15.86
CA ARG A 438 33.97 -31.17 -15.46
C ARG A 438 34.54 -31.17 -14.02
N LEU A 439 35.24 -30.10 -13.64
CA LEU A 439 35.79 -29.93 -12.28
C LEU A 439 34.70 -29.71 -11.22
N LYS A 440 33.52 -29.19 -11.61
CA LYS A 440 32.36 -29.00 -10.73
C LYS A 440 31.51 -30.29 -10.53
N VAL A 441 31.93 -31.42 -11.12
CA VAL A 441 31.19 -32.70 -11.15
C VAL A 441 31.99 -33.88 -10.58
N ALA A 442 33.33 -33.86 -10.63
CA ALA A 442 34.18 -34.96 -10.17
C ALA A 442 34.85 -34.65 -8.81
N PRO A 443 34.57 -35.39 -7.72
CA PRO A 443 35.41 -35.37 -6.52
C PRO A 443 36.82 -35.91 -6.84
N PRO A 444 37.87 -35.48 -6.11
CA PRO A 444 39.19 -36.08 -6.23
C PRO A 444 39.16 -37.60 -5.98
N ARG A 445 39.97 -38.36 -6.73
CA ARG A 445 40.18 -39.78 -6.43
C ARG A 445 40.74 -39.95 -5.01
N ASP A 446 40.49 -41.12 -4.43
CA ASP A 446 40.86 -41.49 -3.06
C ASP A 446 40.25 -40.59 -1.95
N THR A 447 39.10 -39.97 -2.24
CA THR A 447 38.27 -39.28 -1.24
C THR A 447 37.03 -40.09 -0.86
N LEU A 448 36.58 -39.95 0.39
CA LEU A 448 35.30 -40.52 0.85
C LEU A 448 34.12 -40.09 -0.03
N GLN A 449 34.16 -38.85 -0.53
CA GLN A 449 33.16 -38.31 -1.46
C GLN A 449 33.16 -39.05 -2.79
N ALA A 450 34.32 -39.42 -3.34
CA ALA A 450 34.41 -40.26 -4.54
C ALA A 450 33.95 -41.69 -4.29
N ASP A 451 34.33 -42.29 -3.16
CA ASP A 451 33.91 -43.65 -2.78
C ASP A 451 32.40 -43.76 -2.52
N LEU A 452 31.76 -42.72 -1.97
CA LEU A 452 30.31 -42.64 -1.81
C LEU A 452 29.60 -42.42 -3.15
N LEU A 453 30.13 -41.53 -4.01
CA LEU A 453 29.56 -41.27 -5.34
C LEU A 453 29.62 -42.52 -6.23
N ASN A 454 30.75 -43.23 -6.25
CA ASN A 454 30.96 -44.49 -7.00
C ASN A 454 30.13 -45.68 -6.46
N ARG A 455 29.39 -45.50 -5.36
CA ARG A 455 28.50 -46.51 -4.74
C ARG A 455 27.02 -46.09 -4.78
N ASP A 456 26.67 -45.05 -5.54
CA ASP A 456 25.33 -44.43 -5.58
C ASP A 456 24.78 -44.08 -4.18
N ALA A 457 25.66 -43.75 -3.22
CA ALA A 457 25.26 -43.51 -1.85
C ALA A 457 24.57 -42.15 -1.69
N THR A 458 23.26 -42.17 -1.39
CA THR A 458 22.48 -40.98 -1.03
C THR A 458 22.84 -40.40 0.34
N THR A 459 23.54 -41.18 1.17
CA THR A 459 23.95 -40.77 2.53
C THR A 459 25.30 -40.05 2.45
N GLY A 460 25.33 -38.76 2.82
CA GLY A 460 26.56 -37.96 2.81
C GLY A 460 26.96 -37.40 1.43
N GLN A 461 26.01 -37.19 0.53
CA GLN A 461 26.26 -36.58 -0.78
C GLN A 461 26.95 -35.21 -0.65
N SER A 462 28.05 -35.05 -1.39
CA SER A 462 28.77 -33.78 -1.51
C SER A 462 28.11 -32.88 -2.57
N LEU A 463 28.28 -31.56 -2.44
CA LEU A 463 27.73 -30.56 -3.37
C LEU A 463 28.47 -30.47 -4.72
N PHE A 464 29.24 -31.50 -5.09
CA PHE A 464 29.92 -31.65 -6.39
C PHE A 464 28.95 -32.02 -7.54
N ASN A 465 27.74 -31.47 -7.55
CA ASN A 465 26.83 -31.63 -8.68
C ASN A 465 25.95 -30.38 -8.87
N LEU A 466 26.57 -29.31 -9.37
CA LEU A 466 25.91 -28.08 -9.77
C LEU A 466 25.50 -28.10 -11.26
N GLN A 467 24.90 -29.22 -11.70
CA GLN A 467 24.17 -29.27 -12.97
C GLN A 467 22.85 -28.51 -12.84
N ASN A 468 22.89 -27.19 -13.00
CA ASN A 468 21.87 -26.31 -13.62
C ASN A 468 22.14 -24.83 -13.30
N ALA A 469 23.16 -24.25 -13.93
CA ALA A 469 23.20 -22.81 -14.19
C ALA A 469 22.48 -22.54 -15.53
N THR A 470 21.58 -21.56 -15.59
CA THR A 470 20.71 -21.35 -16.76
C THR A 470 21.40 -20.53 -17.85
N LYS A 471 22.24 -21.20 -18.65
CA LYS A 471 22.61 -20.90 -20.05
C LYS A 471 22.46 -19.43 -20.49
N LEU A 472 23.48 -18.62 -20.25
CA LEU A 472 23.66 -17.33 -20.93
C LEU A 472 24.76 -17.50 -21.99
N GLU A 473 24.46 -17.26 -23.27
CA GLU A 473 25.43 -17.48 -24.36
C GLU A 473 26.37 -16.26 -24.55
N GLN A 474 26.92 -15.75 -23.45
CA GLN A 474 27.75 -14.54 -23.42
C GLN A 474 29.25 -14.89 -23.51
N PRO A 475 30.04 -14.18 -24.34
CA PRO A 475 31.49 -14.34 -24.38
C PRO A 475 32.17 -13.94 -23.06
N LEU A 476 33.31 -14.56 -22.75
CA LEU A 476 34.10 -14.27 -21.55
C LEU A 476 34.49 -12.79 -21.45
N GLN A 477 34.73 -12.13 -22.59
CA GLN A 477 34.99 -10.69 -22.67
C GLN A 477 33.94 -9.88 -21.90
N THR A 478 32.68 -9.95 -22.32
CA THR A 478 31.58 -9.16 -21.74
C THR A 478 31.20 -9.65 -20.35
N ALA A 479 31.33 -10.95 -20.08
CA ALA A 479 31.05 -11.50 -18.76
C ALA A 479 32.05 -11.02 -17.69
N LEU A 480 33.33 -10.77 -18.05
CA LEU A 480 34.31 -10.12 -17.17
C LEU A 480 34.02 -8.63 -16.98
N GLU A 481 33.59 -7.93 -18.03
CA GLU A 481 33.19 -6.51 -17.96
C GLU A 481 31.95 -6.30 -17.07
N GLU A 482 30.92 -7.14 -17.23
CA GLU A 482 29.72 -7.13 -16.40
C GLU A 482 29.99 -7.54 -14.96
N LEU A 483 30.86 -8.53 -14.72
CA LEU A 483 31.30 -8.87 -13.35
C LEU A 483 31.99 -7.67 -12.69
N PHE A 484 32.90 -7.00 -13.40
CA PHE A 484 33.58 -5.80 -12.87
C PHE A 484 32.60 -4.64 -12.62
N GLN A 485 31.65 -4.41 -13.53
CA GLN A 485 30.56 -3.45 -13.34
C GLN A 485 29.75 -3.79 -12.09
N ASN A 486 29.34 -5.04 -11.92
CA ASN A 486 28.51 -5.47 -10.80
C ASN A 486 29.26 -5.34 -9.47
N ILE A 487 30.58 -5.58 -9.46
CA ILE A 487 31.46 -5.28 -8.31
C ILE A 487 31.43 -3.79 -8.01
N THR A 488 31.77 -2.93 -8.99
CA THR A 488 31.79 -1.47 -8.83
C THR A 488 30.48 -0.92 -8.30
N ILE A 489 29.32 -1.33 -8.84
CA ILE A 489 28.01 -0.85 -8.37
C ILE A 489 27.69 -1.38 -6.96
N SER A 490 28.05 -2.63 -6.65
CA SER A 490 27.79 -3.24 -5.34
C SER A 490 28.55 -2.60 -4.18
N LEU A 491 29.58 -1.78 -4.44
CA LEU A 491 30.26 -0.99 -3.41
C LEU A 491 29.30 -0.05 -2.65
N LEU A 492 28.17 0.34 -3.28
CA LEU A 492 27.11 1.13 -2.65
C LEU A 492 26.34 0.39 -1.53
N SER A 493 26.41 -0.95 -1.49
CA SER A 493 25.75 -1.76 -0.45
C SER A 493 26.33 -1.46 0.93
N SER A 494 27.63 -1.20 1.00
CA SER A 494 28.34 -0.96 2.26
C SER A 494 28.29 0.50 2.70
N GLU A 495 27.78 0.73 3.91
CA GLU A 495 27.77 2.04 4.56
C GLU A 495 29.21 2.54 4.80
N LEU A 496 30.18 1.62 4.93
CA LEU A 496 31.59 1.91 5.16
C LEU A 496 32.29 2.54 3.94
N LEU A 497 31.69 2.51 2.74
CA LEU A 497 32.22 3.14 1.53
C LEU A 497 31.46 4.41 1.09
N ARG A 498 30.34 4.77 1.74
CA ARG A 498 29.54 5.96 1.38
C ARG A 498 30.22 7.27 1.81
N PRO A 499 30.21 8.34 0.99
CA PRO A 499 30.92 9.59 1.27
C PRO A 499 30.43 10.26 2.56
N ASN A 500 31.38 10.88 3.28
CA ASN A 500 31.01 11.77 4.39
C ASN A 500 30.41 13.05 3.81
N MET A 501 29.14 13.31 4.10
CA MET A 501 28.39 14.49 3.61
C MET A 501 28.89 15.83 4.17
N THR A 502 29.85 15.84 5.11
CA THR A 502 30.58 17.06 5.52
C THR A 502 31.90 17.27 4.77
N SER A 503 32.22 16.44 3.78
CA SER A 503 33.43 16.55 2.95
C SER A 503 33.22 17.51 1.79
N GLU A 504 34.25 18.28 1.42
CA GLU A 504 34.27 19.09 0.19
C GLU A 504 34.11 18.22 -1.08
N PHE A 505 34.49 16.95 -1.02
CA PHE A 505 34.36 15.99 -2.12
C PHE A 505 33.03 15.23 -2.13
N ALA A 506 32.08 15.55 -1.24
CA ALA A 506 30.78 14.89 -1.19
C ALA A 506 29.95 15.20 -2.46
N PRO A 507 29.35 14.18 -3.10
CA PRO A 507 28.48 14.40 -4.27
C PRO A 507 27.15 15.06 -3.85
N PRO A 508 26.50 15.83 -4.74
CA PRO A 508 25.22 16.46 -4.46
C PRO A 508 24.11 15.42 -4.25
N MET A 509 23.09 15.80 -3.46
CA MET A 509 21.89 14.97 -3.26
C MET A 509 21.08 14.90 -4.57
N PRO A 510 20.78 13.72 -5.10
CA PRO A 510 19.89 13.60 -6.26
C PRO A 510 18.42 13.78 -5.87
N THR A 511 17.58 14.05 -6.86
CA THR A 511 16.12 14.01 -6.70
C THR A 511 15.65 12.56 -6.59
N VAL A 512 15.25 12.15 -5.39
CA VAL A 512 14.60 10.86 -5.13
C VAL A 512 13.10 11.03 -5.30
N THR A 513 12.47 10.14 -6.08
CA THR A 513 11.02 10.07 -6.24
C THR A 513 10.49 8.87 -5.45
N SER A 514 9.60 9.11 -4.50
CA SER A 514 9.03 8.09 -3.62
C SER A 514 7.53 7.98 -3.75
N THR A 515 7.02 6.74 -3.73
CA THR A 515 5.58 6.43 -3.84
C THR A 515 5.06 6.01 -2.48
N VAL A 516 4.36 6.94 -1.81
CA VAL A 516 3.74 6.72 -0.51
C VAL A 516 2.25 6.48 -0.71
N TYR A 517 1.71 5.40 -0.18
CA TYR A 517 0.29 5.12 -0.21
C TYR A 517 -0.42 5.85 0.94
N LYS A 518 -1.52 6.55 0.65
CA LYS A 518 -2.32 7.30 1.63
C LYS A 518 -3.80 7.02 1.48
N ALA A 519 -4.54 7.08 2.59
CA ALA A 519 -5.97 6.92 2.63
C ALA A 519 -6.68 8.23 2.22
N VAL A 520 -7.32 8.23 1.06
CA VAL A 520 -8.11 9.33 0.52
C VAL A 520 -9.60 8.99 0.54
N TYR A 521 -10.48 9.99 0.57
CA TYR A 521 -11.90 9.76 0.35
C TYR A 521 -12.19 9.43 -1.12
N GLN A 522 -13.16 8.57 -1.34
CA GLN A 522 -13.69 8.22 -2.65
C GLN A 522 -15.22 8.37 -2.64
N TYR A 523 -15.76 9.19 -3.53
CA TYR A 523 -17.19 9.52 -3.56
C TYR A 523 -17.96 8.80 -4.68
N SER A 524 -18.96 8.01 -4.29
CA SER A 524 -19.90 7.37 -5.22
C SER A 524 -21.16 8.21 -5.41
N SER A 525 -21.05 9.26 -6.24
CA SER A 525 -22.17 10.14 -6.59
C SER A 525 -23.41 9.38 -7.10
N ARG A 526 -23.21 8.29 -7.85
CA ARG A 526 -24.28 7.41 -8.34
C ARG A 526 -25.09 6.76 -7.21
N GLN A 527 -24.47 6.32 -6.13
CA GLN A 527 -25.19 5.71 -5.00
C GLN A 527 -26.06 6.73 -4.28
N LEU A 528 -25.51 7.93 -4.00
CA LEU A 528 -26.23 9.03 -3.37
C LEU A 528 -27.42 9.49 -4.22
N TRP A 529 -27.23 9.67 -5.54
CA TRP A 529 -28.29 10.12 -6.44
C TRP A 529 -29.36 9.06 -6.71
N ILE A 530 -29.05 7.76 -6.72
CA ILE A 530 -30.08 6.71 -6.81
C ILE A 530 -30.95 6.72 -5.53
N ALA A 531 -30.32 6.72 -4.35
CA ALA A 531 -31.05 6.69 -3.08
C ALA A 531 -31.94 7.92 -2.88
N TYR A 532 -31.40 9.13 -3.07
CA TYR A 532 -32.19 10.36 -2.96
C TYR A 532 -33.18 10.52 -4.11
N GLY A 533 -32.81 10.18 -5.36
CA GLY A 533 -33.69 10.30 -6.52
C GLY A 533 -34.97 9.48 -6.39
N VAL A 534 -34.85 8.21 -5.98
CA VAL A 534 -36.01 7.34 -5.72
C VAL A 534 -36.84 7.85 -4.55
N ALA A 535 -36.21 8.23 -3.43
CA ALA A 535 -36.90 8.75 -2.25
C ALA A 535 -37.67 10.06 -2.54
N ILE A 536 -37.06 10.99 -3.27
CA ILE A 536 -37.66 12.27 -3.66
C ILE A 536 -38.78 12.05 -4.69
N ALA A 537 -38.59 11.20 -5.70
CA ALA A 537 -39.62 10.91 -6.70
C ALA A 537 -40.87 10.27 -6.07
N ALA A 538 -40.69 9.28 -5.19
CA ALA A 538 -41.78 8.66 -4.45
C ALA A 538 -42.49 9.65 -3.51
N SER A 539 -41.72 10.50 -2.82
CA SER A 539 -42.27 11.55 -1.94
C SER A 539 -43.00 12.65 -2.71
N ALA A 540 -42.53 13.00 -3.91
CA ALA A 540 -43.16 13.97 -4.79
C ALA A 540 -44.48 13.44 -5.36
N LEU A 541 -44.53 12.17 -5.77
CA LEU A 541 -45.76 11.51 -6.20
C LEU A 541 -46.80 11.47 -5.06
N ALA A 542 -46.38 11.04 -3.86
CA ALA A 542 -47.24 11.07 -2.67
C ALA A 542 -47.73 12.50 -2.35
N SER A 543 -46.85 13.49 -2.41
CA SER A 543 -47.17 14.91 -2.20
C SER A 543 -48.19 15.43 -3.22
N LEU A 544 -48.03 15.11 -4.50
CA LEU A 544 -48.96 15.49 -5.57
C LEU A 544 -50.36 14.92 -5.31
N LEU A 545 -50.46 13.66 -4.87
CA LEU A 545 -51.72 13.01 -4.54
C LEU A 545 -52.41 13.66 -3.32
N GLY A 546 -51.64 14.05 -2.31
CA GLY A 546 -52.14 14.83 -1.17
C GLY A 546 -52.61 16.24 -1.57
N LEU A 547 -51.86 16.95 -2.42
CA LEU A 547 -52.23 18.26 -2.95
C LEU A 547 -53.52 18.20 -3.79
N LEU A 548 -53.67 17.17 -4.62
CA LEU A 548 -54.91 16.90 -5.35
C LEU A 548 -56.08 16.63 -4.39
N ALA A 549 -55.87 15.90 -3.29
CA ALA A 549 -56.91 15.70 -2.28
C ALA A 549 -57.37 17.02 -1.62
N VAL A 550 -56.45 17.94 -1.28
CA VAL A 550 -56.81 19.29 -0.81
C VAL A 550 -57.63 20.05 -1.86
N ALA A 551 -57.18 20.04 -3.12
CA ALA A 551 -57.84 20.75 -4.22
C ALA A 551 -59.28 20.27 -4.45
N PHE A 552 -59.53 18.96 -4.40
CA PHE A 552 -60.88 18.41 -4.54
C PHE A 552 -61.77 18.65 -3.31
N ASN A 553 -61.21 18.69 -2.09
CA ASN A 553 -61.99 18.85 -0.86
C ASN A 553 -62.34 20.33 -0.58
N TYR A 554 -61.51 21.27 -1.07
CA TYR A 554 -61.52 22.70 -0.71
C TYR A 554 -61.42 22.93 0.80
N ALA A 555 -60.68 22.07 1.51
CA ALA A 555 -60.48 22.11 2.95
C ALA A 555 -59.13 21.48 3.30
N ASN A 556 -58.43 22.07 4.28
CA ASN A 556 -57.26 21.48 4.91
C ASN A 556 -57.68 20.70 6.15
N TYR A 557 -57.21 19.46 6.24
CA TYR A 557 -57.41 18.63 7.41
C TYR A 557 -56.09 18.40 8.16
N SER A 558 -56.18 18.03 9.42
CA SER A 558 -55.03 17.63 10.25
C SER A 558 -55.32 16.35 11.01
N SER A 559 -54.27 15.70 11.52
CA SER A 559 -54.34 14.57 12.44
C SER A 559 -54.46 15.02 13.92
N ASP A 560 -54.61 16.32 14.19
CA ASP A 560 -54.77 16.85 15.54
C ASP A 560 -56.02 16.25 16.21
N PHE A 561 -55.96 15.98 17.52
CA PHE A 561 -57.12 15.51 18.30
C PHE A 561 -58.35 16.42 18.14
N SER A 562 -58.15 17.73 17.99
CA SER A 562 -59.23 18.69 17.74
C SER A 562 -59.90 18.53 16.36
N SER A 563 -59.23 17.95 15.37
CA SER A 563 -59.83 17.57 14.08
C SER A 563 -60.56 16.23 14.18
N VAL A 564 -59.96 15.25 14.86
CA VAL A 564 -60.60 13.94 15.13
C VAL A 564 -61.90 14.12 15.91
N TYR A 565 -61.87 14.84 17.04
CA TYR A 565 -63.04 15.08 17.90
C TYR A 565 -64.19 15.79 17.18
N ARG A 566 -63.90 16.81 16.36
CA ARG A 566 -64.92 17.52 15.56
C ARG A 566 -65.60 16.60 14.55
N THR A 567 -64.86 15.69 13.92
CA THR A 567 -65.44 14.71 13.00
C THR A 567 -66.21 13.62 13.76
N ALA A 568 -65.68 13.09 14.87
CA ALA A 568 -66.35 12.08 15.68
C ALA A 568 -67.71 12.57 16.21
N HIS A 569 -67.77 13.79 16.75
CA HIS A 569 -69.02 14.43 17.21
C HIS A 569 -70.03 14.66 16.06
N GLY A 570 -69.56 14.78 14.82
CA GLY A 570 -70.40 14.91 13.62
C GLY A 570 -70.76 13.58 12.93
N SER A 571 -70.36 12.43 13.48
CA SER A 571 -70.55 11.12 12.86
C SER A 571 -71.71 10.33 13.49
N LYS A 572 -72.24 9.36 12.73
CA LYS A 572 -73.23 8.37 13.21
C LYS A 572 -72.69 6.96 12.98
N LEU A 573 -72.81 6.09 13.98
CA LEU A 573 -72.48 4.67 13.87
C LEU A 573 -73.73 3.87 13.48
N SER A 574 -73.58 2.80 12.70
CA SER A 574 -74.69 1.92 12.30
C SER A 574 -75.27 1.07 13.43
N VAL A 575 -74.64 1.06 14.60
CA VAL A 575 -75.05 0.33 15.80
C VAL A 575 -75.03 1.29 17.00
N LYS A 576 -75.98 1.12 17.92
CA LYS A 576 -75.98 1.84 19.20
C LYS A 576 -74.91 1.24 20.12
N MET A 577 -73.89 2.03 20.48
CA MET A 577 -72.90 1.64 21.50
C MET A 577 -73.61 1.30 22.83
N ARG A 578 -73.20 0.20 23.45
CA ARG A 578 -73.64 -0.17 24.80
C ARG A 578 -72.91 0.69 25.84
N GLN A 579 -73.46 0.73 27.05
CA GLN A 579 -72.86 1.48 28.16
C GLN A 579 -71.54 0.85 28.66
N GLU A 580 -71.35 -0.46 28.46
CA GLU A 580 -70.11 -1.18 28.77
C GLU A 580 -68.95 -0.81 27.84
N ASP A 581 -69.19 -0.57 26.55
CA ASP A 581 -68.18 -0.14 25.57
C ASP A 581 -67.91 1.38 25.59
N MET A 582 -68.45 2.15 26.55
CA MET A 582 -68.17 3.60 26.66
C MET A 582 -66.80 3.92 27.28
N SER A 583 -66.12 2.93 27.87
CA SER A 583 -64.71 3.05 28.24
C SER A 583 -63.81 2.81 27.02
N ALA A 584 -62.87 3.72 26.76
CA ALA A 584 -61.87 3.57 25.70
C ALA A 584 -60.77 2.56 26.08
N THR A 585 -61.18 1.29 26.21
CA THR A 585 -60.34 0.15 26.62
C THR A 585 -60.07 -0.77 25.44
N ASP A 586 -58.80 -1.01 25.14
CA ASP A 586 -58.41 -2.03 24.17
C ASP A 586 -58.61 -3.46 24.72
N PRO A 587 -58.99 -4.44 23.87
CA PRO A 587 -59.29 -4.32 22.45
C PRO A 587 -60.72 -3.85 22.16
N LEU A 588 -60.91 -3.17 21.03
CA LEU A 588 -62.22 -2.83 20.48
C LEU A 588 -63.10 -4.08 20.30
N SER A 589 -64.36 -4.02 20.73
CA SER A 589 -65.29 -5.14 20.65
C SER A 589 -65.73 -5.43 19.20
N GLU A 590 -65.84 -6.71 18.84
CA GLU A 590 -66.02 -7.17 17.45
C GLU A 590 -67.26 -6.56 16.76
N TYR A 591 -68.32 -6.29 17.52
CA TYR A 591 -69.55 -5.70 17.00
C TYR A 591 -69.42 -4.19 16.69
N LEU A 592 -68.51 -3.48 17.38
CA LEU A 592 -68.17 -2.08 17.08
C LEU A 592 -67.14 -1.99 15.95
N ALA A 593 -66.12 -2.86 15.97
CA ALA A 593 -65.12 -2.98 14.90
C ALA A 593 -65.78 -3.09 13.52
N LYS A 594 -66.81 -3.93 13.39
CA LYS A 594 -67.57 -4.17 12.15
C LYS A 594 -68.71 -3.17 11.89
N ALA A 595 -69.00 -2.24 12.80
CA ALA A 595 -70.07 -1.25 12.60
C ALA A 595 -69.62 -0.13 11.64
N ALA A 596 -70.53 0.29 10.74
CA ALA A 596 -70.25 1.32 9.75
C ALA A 596 -70.33 2.73 10.35
N LEU A 597 -69.32 3.56 10.08
CA LEU A 597 -69.23 4.94 10.57
C LEU A 597 -69.56 5.95 9.45
N TYR A 598 -70.72 6.57 9.55
CA TYR A 598 -71.19 7.61 8.65
C TYR A 598 -70.70 8.98 9.13
N ILE A 599 -69.59 9.44 8.57
CA ILE A 599 -69.05 10.78 8.82
C ILE A 599 -69.84 11.81 7.99
N ALA A 600 -70.52 12.76 8.66
CA ALA A 600 -71.27 13.80 7.96
C ALA A 600 -70.35 14.78 7.22
N ASN A 601 -70.47 14.82 5.89
CA ASN A 601 -69.85 15.86 5.08
C ASN A 601 -70.77 17.10 5.05
N PRO A 602 -70.34 18.28 5.55
CA PRO A 602 -71.19 19.46 5.66
C PRO A 602 -71.62 20.06 4.32
N LYS A 603 -71.06 19.59 3.18
CA LYS A 603 -71.50 19.96 1.83
C LYS A 603 -72.54 19.00 1.23
N SER A 604 -72.89 17.91 1.93
CA SER A 604 -73.80 16.86 1.44
C SER A 604 -75.23 16.93 1.97
N ALA A 605 -75.55 17.88 2.85
CA ALA A 605 -76.84 18.00 3.56
C ALA A 605 -78.03 18.45 2.68
N GLY A 606 -77.95 18.26 1.35
CA GLY A 606 -79.00 18.64 0.38
C GLY A 606 -79.68 17.46 -0.32
N GLN A 607 -79.30 16.20 -0.02
CA GLN A 607 -79.90 15.01 -0.62
C GLN A 607 -80.60 14.16 0.46
N LEU A 608 -81.85 13.78 0.20
CA LEU A 608 -82.76 13.16 1.16
C LEU A 608 -82.33 11.74 1.58
N VAL A 609 -82.62 11.41 2.84
CA VAL A 609 -82.80 10.04 3.35
C VAL A 609 -84.19 9.98 3.98
N PRO A 610 -85.01 8.93 3.76
CA PRO A 610 -86.36 8.88 4.30
C PRO A 610 -86.38 8.78 5.83
N GLU A 611 -87.17 9.62 6.47
CA GLU A 611 -87.53 9.53 7.88
C GLU A 611 -88.79 8.66 8.01
N HIS A 612 -88.79 7.69 8.93
CA HIS A 612 -89.96 6.87 9.24
C HIS A 612 -90.36 7.10 10.70
N GLU A 613 -91.51 7.72 10.90
CA GLU A 613 -91.91 8.31 12.19
C GLU A 613 -92.47 7.27 13.18
N SER A 614 -92.28 7.51 14.49
CA SER A 614 -93.16 6.96 15.56
C SER A 614 -93.18 7.90 16.80
N THR A 615 -93.80 9.05 16.58
CA THR A 615 -94.49 10.03 17.46
C THR A 615 -94.61 9.80 19.00
N ALA A 616 -94.77 10.93 19.72
CA ALA A 616 -95.52 11.13 21.00
C ALA A 616 -94.75 11.01 22.35
N THR A 617 -94.96 11.84 23.39
CA THR A 617 -95.75 13.10 23.60
C THR A 617 -95.40 13.79 24.96
N VAL A 618 -95.77 15.07 25.15
CA VAL A 618 -96.11 15.75 26.45
C VAL A 618 -94.95 15.95 27.48
N GLU A 619 -94.79 16.98 28.32
CA GLU A 619 -95.23 18.40 28.50
C GLU A 619 -94.13 19.09 29.38
N ILE A 620 -93.91 20.41 29.54
CA ILE A 620 -94.69 21.68 29.60
C ILE A 620 -95.27 21.99 31.01
N THR A 621 -94.85 23.03 31.76
CA THR A 621 -93.67 23.92 31.61
C THR A 621 -92.91 24.33 32.92
N PRO A 622 -93.28 25.35 33.75
CA PRO A 622 -92.23 26.29 34.19
C PRO A 622 -92.15 26.82 35.65
N ASN A 623 -90.93 27.24 35.99
CA ASN A 623 -90.53 28.46 36.75
C ASN A 623 -90.48 28.51 38.31
N SER A 624 -89.54 29.35 38.78
CA SER A 624 -89.49 30.04 40.10
C SER A 624 -89.25 29.19 41.37
N SER A 625 -88.62 29.68 42.46
CA SER A 625 -87.75 30.86 42.71
C SER A 625 -87.19 30.80 44.16
N HIS A 626 -86.26 31.72 44.53
CA HIS A 626 -85.83 32.05 45.91
C HIS A 626 -85.12 30.93 46.72
N GLU A 627 -84.36 31.20 47.79
CA GLU A 627 -83.36 32.28 47.99
C GLU A 627 -82.35 31.88 49.11
N SER A 628 -81.25 32.62 49.17
CA SER A 628 -80.45 33.01 50.36
C SER A 628 -80.33 32.11 51.61
N SER A 629 -79.05 31.90 52.00
CA SER A 629 -78.47 32.24 53.32
C SER A 629 -77.94 31.12 54.23
N THR A 630 -76.68 31.33 54.68
CA THR A 630 -76.08 30.91 55.97
C THR A 630 -76.00 29.40 56.33
N GLN A 631 -75.08 28.93 57.21
CA GLN A 631 -74.33 29.63 58.26
C GLN A 631 -72.92 29.04 58.52
N ARG A 632 -72.03 29.85 59.11
CA ARG A 632 -70.77 29.47 59.80
C ARG A 632 -71.09 29.04 61.26
N PRO A 633 -70.18 28.49 62.10
CA PRO A 633 -68.79 28.90 62.39
C PRO A 633 -67.79 27.72 62.29
N SER A 634 -66.52 27.72 62.74
CA SER A 634 -65.64 28.63 63.53
C SER A 634 -64.23 28.65 62.88
N GLU A 635 -63.41 29.72 62.89
CA GLU A 635 -62.67 30.33 64.03
C GLU A 635 -61.76 29.33 64.76
N THR A 636 -60.49 29.59 65.12
CA THR A 636 -59.50 30.69 64.89
C THR A 636 -58.10 30.09 65.22
N GLY A 637 -56.92 30.67 64.96
CA GLY A 637 -56.52 31.93 64.33
C GLY A 637 -55.07 32.28 64.74
N GLU A 638 -54.30 32.95 63.87
CA GLU A 638 -52.99 33.61 64.15
C GLU A 638 -51.80 32.71 64.60
N GLY A 639 -50.52 33.04 64.31
CA GLY A 639 -49.97 34.08 63.43
C GLY A 639 -48.46 34.30 63.62
N GLY A 640 -47.77 34.87 62.62
CA GLY A 640 -46.52 35.65 62.83
C GLY A 640 -45.14 35.01 62.56
N GLY A 641 -44.68 35.03 61.30
CA GLY A 641 -43.26 35.22 60.92
C GLY A 641 -42.23 34.10 61.16
N THR A 642 -41.00 34.15 60.61
CA THR A 642 -40.47 35.04 59.55
C THR A 642 -39.19 34.47 58.90
N ASN A 643 -38.95 34.85 57.64
CA ASN A 643 -37.63 34.97 56.96
C ASN A 643 -36.75 33.73 56.61
N LEU A 644 -36.71 33.46 55.29
CA LEU A 644 -35.52 33.26 54.43
C LEU A 644 -34.37 32.33 54.90
N ARG A 645 -34.09 31.31 54.07
CA ARG A 645 -32.89 31.31 53.20
C ARG A 645 -32.99 30.37 51.99
N LEU A 646 -32.56 30.89 50.84
CA LEU A 646 -32.17 30.19 49.60
C LEU A 646 -30.65 30.38 49.42
N PRO A 647 -29.97 29.72 48.45
CA PRO A 647 -30.27 28.48 47.74
C PRO A 647 -29.09 27.47 47.81
N THR A 648 -29.23 26.26 47.23
CA THR A 648 -28.26 25.72 46.23
C THR A 648 -28.73 24.39 45.63
N THR A 649 -28.33 24.14 44.40
CA THR A 649 -28.47 22.90 43.61
C THR A 649 -27.06 22.44 43.18
N PRO A 650 -26.91 21.35 42.40
CA PRO A 650 -27.41 19.99 42.58
C PRO A 650 -26.25 18.96 42.55
N THR A 651 -26.52 17.66 42.74
CA THR A 651 -25.78 16.61 41.99
C THR A 651 -26.52 15.29 41.94
N SER A 652 -26.15 14.46 40.96
CA SER A 652 -26.75 13.16 40.66
C SER A 652 -26.23 12.03 41.57
N ARG A 653 -27.01 10.95 41.68
CA ARG A 653 -26.50 9.66 42.18
C ARG A 653 -27.07 8.49 41.38
N ALA A 654 -26.26 7.92 40.50
CA ALA A 654 -26.61 6.72 39.74
C ALA A 654 -26.78 5.50 40.67
N ARG A 655 -27.62 4.53 40.26
CA ARG A 655 -27.77 3.24 40.93
C ARG A 655 -27.23 2.12 40.03
N ARG A 656 -26.44 1.22 40.63
CA ARG A 656 -25.72 0.11 39.99
C ARG A 656 -26.64 -0.85 39.23
N LEU A 657 -26.07 -1.52 38.22
CA LEU A 657 -26.31 -2.95 37.96
C LEU A 657 -24.99 -3.64 37.59
N SER A 658 -24.99 -4.97 37.51
CA SER A 658 -23.82 -5.85 37.74
C SER A 658 -22.88 -6.05 36.55
N ILE A 659 -21.59 -6.21 36.87
CA ILE A 659 -20.49 -6.57 35.96
C ILE A 659 -20.42 -8.10 35.80
N TRP A 660 -20.13 -8.57 34.58
CA TRP A 660 -19.83 -9.99 34.31
C TRP A 660 -18.39 -10.34 34.70
N ARG A 661 -18.19 -11.52 35.31
CA ARG A 661 -16.91 -11.99 35.83
C ARG A 661 -16.20 -12.88 34.80
N VAL A 662 -14.99 -12.50 34.40
CA VAL A 662 -14.07 -13.35 33.62
C VAL A 662 -13.40 -14.34 34.58
N SER A 663 -13.22 -15.59 34.15
CA SER A 663 -12.45 -16.61 34.91
C SER A 663 -10.98 -16.61 34.48
N SER A 664 -10.09 -16.96 35.41
CA SER A 664 -8.65 -17.06 35.17
C SER A 664 -8.07 -18.22 35.98
N ASP A 665 -7.73 -19.33 35.30
CA ASP A 665 -7.05 -20.47 35.90
C ASP A 665 -5.57 -20.51 35.46
N PRO A 666 -4.63 -20.88 36.36
CA PRO A 666 -3.19 -20.92 36.05
C PRO A 666 -2.65 -22.33 35.77
N ALA A 667 -1.35 -22.38 35.43
CA ALA A 667 -0.42 -23.50 35.57
C ALA A 667 -0.55 -24.73 34.62
N ILE A 668 0.37 -24.78 33.65
CA ILE A 668 1.13 -25.99 33.30
C ILE A 668 2.61 -25.61 33.25
N SER A 669 3.49 -26.43 33.82
CA SER A 669 4.95 -26.26 33.84
C SER A 669 5.66 -27.37 33.05
N PRO A 670 6.90 -27.14 32.55
CA PRO A 670 7.61 -28.11 31.71
C PRO A 670 8.38 -29.18 32.53
N PRO A 671 8.67 -30.36 31.94
CA PRO A 671 9.73 -31.25 32.39
C PRO A 671 11.11 -30.79 31.88
N GLY A 672 12.19 -31.26 32.51
CA GLY A 672 13.59 -31.00 32.11
C GLY A 672 14.54 -32.10 32.60
N TYR A 673 15.85 -31.79 32.66
CA TYR A 673 16.99 -32.70 32.92
C TYR A 673 17.28 -33.71 31.78
N PHE A 674 18.54 -34.09 31.49
CA PHE A 674 19.76 -34.12 32.32
C PHE A 674 21.02 -33.53 31.65
N ASP A 675 21.98 -33.07 32.47
CA ASP A 675 23.37 -32.81 32.09
C ASP A 675 24.26 -34.07 32.18
N ALA A 676 25.36 -34.10 31.41
CA ALA A 676 26.56 -34.88 31.71
C ALA A 676 27.80 -34.23 31.05
N VAL A 677 28.97 -34.32 31.69
CA VAL A 677 30.23 -33.67 31.28
C VAL A 677 31.30 -34.71 30.96
N SER A 678 32.03 -34.50 29.87
CA SER A 678 33.43 -34.93 29.67
C SER A 678 34.11 -34.10 28.58
#